data_AF-A0A4R5NH44-F1
#
_entry.id   AF-A0A4R5NH44-F1
#
_cell.length_a   1.000
_cell.length_b   1.000
_cell.length_c   1.000
_cell.angle_alpha   90.00
_cell.angle_beta   90.00
_cell.angle_gamma   90.00
#
_symmetry.space_group_name_H-M   'P 1'
#
loop_
_entity.id
_entity.type
_entity.pdbx_description
1 polymer ?
#
loop_
_entity_poly.entity_id
_entity_poly.type
_entity_poly.pdbx_seq_one_letter_code
_entity_poly.pdbx_strand_id
1 'polypeptide(L)'
;MTINKKYMYLGTTLFSVLVLTSMSAKTVKADTTTDSTATAQNTGTTDATEKTAITDSTTTPTTTTSMISTSATTPTSATSSSTTPTSFTTASSTTPSTTTSTTTTSTASSTLTSPTTTSTATTPTESTTPTTSTATTKPSTTTTSPTTSTTTVTSTVTTGSSTTSTTTTPTTSPTTTTTGTTTTTSPTTSTSTTPTTDTTTVTGTVDNGTLTYEIPSDVTDDTVVQFSDSLLGDIVKKQLGLTTAQDITVGSIKGFKQPIFNVDEATYEMHLNNLPTYSTQQATPIESLNGMQYLQLLPSTTQVYLGFRLASDDKANTDLTPLDKLNLNKFSVVGNFGNTSAKQIDVGQLTKLNISGNNSLVGLYGDNEKLSHSGVTNEQFKQIGPWYAAITNKYSDALISMTNASVTDFSPLDSVSRTSEASLFDVQSEMTDSPVYAVHNQPITFKPSPNIGIDGDDLAATYSYSPSAASDDLVSGNIVYNPTDGTYTLADPNQSATELKYGDIGYTANTQDYVRKFYGNFEFRYYGMTTRPLIWQDHPTVTIYYQNSAGQPMLNDDGSPMTKTFSGNLIGDSFDFTTDSAIDGYTLTSPTTMLQGKYTQAPQGIYLQYTRNATTGGGGTTTIPPIETPQQDEPTDNRIEVEVNYVTPDSPEAQMGVKATTMINGVEFYMTGYGDWIAADTYNGVKEDSEGIVRTTSTNVTLYDSKGQPISRQLSLDTAWKYSGIVTINGKDYYQVASDEFLPYNSGLEFNSMGATVNVTVSEITPLYDSNGQLLNRTLPNSSTWVTDGYAMINGEKMYRVATNEWIKAAGTTDFEPVSQTFHTDEATYLYDQNGKMLTRSLPADTDWKVDRIVYIDGQAYYRVATDEYVKVV
;
A
#
# COMPACT_ATOMS: atom_id res chain seq x y z
N MET A 1 38.11 -35.42 35.72
CA MET A 1 37.66 -36.14 36.93
C MET A 1 36.90 -37.38 36.50
N THR A 2 36.89 -38.47 37.28
CA THR A 2 36.24 -39.75 36.91
C THR A 2 35.08 -40.09 37.86
N ILE A 3 33.86 -39.94 37.36
CA ILE A 3 32.66 -40.61 37.88
C ILE A 3 32.00 -41.31 36.68
N ASN A 4 31.59 -42.58 36.85
CA ASN A 4 30.85 -43.38 35.85
C ASN A 4 31.37 -43.38 34.39
N LYS A 5 32.70 -43.51 34.21
CA LYS A 5 33.34 -43.93 32.94
C LYS A 5 33.01 -43.11 31.67
N LYS A 6 32.78 -41.80 31.81
CA LYS A 6 32.90 -40.83 30.69
C LYS A 6 34.00 -39.81 31.00
N TYR A 7 34.56 -39.21 29.94
CA TYR A 7 35.56 -38.15 30.04
C TYR A 7 34.86 -36.81 30.31
N MET A 8 35.48 -35.94 31.11
CA MET A 8 35.12 -34.52 31.18
C MET A 8 36.18 -33.69 30.45
N TYR A 9 35.72 -32.75 29.64
CA TYR A 9 36.54 -31.65 29.10
C TYR A 9 36.21 -30.38 29.88
N LEU A 10 37.22 -29.69 30.40
CA LEU A 10 37.09 -28.28 30.78
C LEU A 10 37.41 -27.45 29.53
N GLY A 11 36.46 -26.64 29.07
CA GLY A 11 36.71 -25.67 28.00
C GLY A 11 37.55 -24.51 28.51
N THR A 12 38.79 -24.39 28.05
CA THR A 12 39.71 -23.29 28.45
C THR A 12 40.07 -22.41 27.26
N THR A 13 39.24 -21.39 26.99
CA THR A 13 39.55 -20.32 26.03
C THR A 13 40.34 -19.18 26.71
N LEU A 14 41.64 -19.39 26.92
CA LEU A 14 42.54 -18.26 27.21
C LEU A 14 42.74 -17.42 25.95
N PHE A 15 42.18 -16.21 25.92
CA PHE A 15 42.62 -15.18 24.98
C PHE A 15 43.77 -14.36 25.58
N SER A 16 44.92 -14.39 24.91
CA SER A 16 46.12 -13.66 25.30
C SER A 16 45.99 -12.16 25.06
N VAL A 17 45.47 -11.42 26.06
CA VAL A 17 45.52 -9.95 26.07
C VAL A 17 46.96 -9.50 26.37
N LEU A 18 47.59 -8.83 25.41
CA LEU A 18 48.97 -8.35 25.52
C LEU A 18 49.01 -7.04 26.32
N VAL A 19 49.06 -7.16 27.65
CA VAL A 19 49.06 -6.02 28.59
C VAL A 19 50.38 -5.26 28.55
N LEU A 20 50.33 -3.99 28.14
CA LEU A 20 51.44 -3.03 28.21
C LEU A 20 51.08 -1.88 29.16
N THR A 21 51.44 -2.00 30.43
CA THR A 21 51.11 -1.03 31.48
C THR A 21 52.20 0.01 31.74
N SER A 22 51.76 1.28 31.74
CA SER A 22 52.25 2.38 32.60
C SER A 22 53.50 3.18 32.11
N MET A 23 53.75 4.43 32.57
CA MET A 23 53.25 5.13 33.76
C MET A 23 53.20 6.69 33.62
N SER A 24 52.27 7.33 34.36
CA SER A 24 52.35 8.72 34.91
C SER A 24 52.29 9.94 33.94
N ALA A 25 51.86 11.15 34.34
CA ALA A 25 51.57 11.67 35.70
C ALA A 25 50.45 12.74 35.81
N LYS A 26 49.57 12.56 36.81
CA LYS A 26 49.01 13.52 37.79
C LYS A 26 48.54 14.97 37.43
N THR A 27 47.21 15.18 37.55
CA THR A 27 46.49 16.23 38.35
C THR A 27 46.70 17.74 38.05
N VAL A 28 45.75 18.67 38.27
CA VAL A 28 44.93 18.97 39.48
C VAL A 28 43.59 19.70 39.15
N LYS A 29 42.56 19.48 40.01
CA LYS A 29 41.29 20.24 40.33
C LYS A 29 40.95 21.54 39.57
N ALA A 30 39.70 21.80 39.15
CA ALA A 30 38.45 22.10 39.93
C ALA A 30 38.48 23.50 40.62
N ASP A 31 37.42 24.19 41.07
CA ASP A 31 35.97 23.99 41.34
C ASP A 31 35.24 25.35 40.97
N THR A 32 33.91 25.68 40.98
CA THR A 32 32.61 25.11 41.43
C THR A 32 31.39 25.94 40.86
N THR A 33 30.15 25.40 40.94
CA THR A 33 28.79 26.05 41.09
C THR A 33 28.07 26.94 40.03
N THR A 34 26.74 26.70 39.99
CA THR A 34 25.52 27.51 39.65
C THR A 34 25.58 29.06 39.79
N ASP A 35 24.66 29.89 39.23
CA ASP A 35 23.22 29.67 38.94
C ASP A 35 22.60 30.65 37.87
N SER A 36 21.44 30.27 37.35
CA SER A 36 20.25 31.02 36.84
C SER A 36 20.28 32.42 36.17
N THR A 37 19.36 32.52 35.19
CA THR A 37 18.50 33.67 34.78
C THR A 37 18.99 34.85 33.90
N ALA A 38 18.41 34.86 32.68
CA ALA A 38 17.56 35.92 32.11
C ALA A 38 18.13 37.14 31.35
N THR A 39 17.44 37.44 30.23
CA THR A 39 17.34 38.73 29.48
C THR A 39 18.60 39.34 28.86
N ALA A 40 18.52 40.21 27.83
CA ALA A 40 17.61 40.31 26.68
C ALA A 40 18.12 41.42 25.73
N GLN A 41 17.90 41.28 24.41
CA GLN A 41 18.14 42.28 23.34
C GLN A 41 19.61 42.72 23.17
N ASN A 42 20.20 42.76 21.96
CA ASN A 42 19.80 43.29 20.65
C ASN A 42 20.02 44.81 20.49
N THR A 43 20.57 45.22 19.34
CA THR A 43 21.02 46.57 18.94
C THR A 43 22.20 47.15 19.76
N GLY A 44 23.10 47.96 19.19
CA GLY A 44 23.29 48.30 17.77
C GLY A 44 24.26 49.46 17.52
N THR A 45 24.82 49.51 16.31
CA THR A 45 25.13 50.71 15.49
C THR A 45 26.03 51.86 16.03
N THR A 46 27.05 52.23 15.23
CA THR A 46 27.71 53.57 15.14
C THR A 46 28.53 54.07 16.35
N ASP A 47 29.50 55.00 16.25
CA ASP A 47 29.89 55.92 15.15
C ASP A 47 31.39 56.35 15.18
N ALA A 48 31.85 57.10 14.15
CA ALA A 48 33.03 58.01 14.09
C ALA A 48 34.47 57.38 14.13
N THR A 49 35.55 57.92 13.54
CA THR A 49 35.88 59.06 12.60
C THR A 49 37.32 58.83 12.02
N GLU A 50 37.93 59.57 11.07
CA GLU A 50 37.58 60.74 10.24
C GLU A 50 38.26 60.62 8.84
N LYS A 51 37.62 61.16 7.78
CA LYS A 51 38.19 62.03 6.71
C LYS A 51 39.54 61.75 6.02
N THR A 52 39.47 61.61 4.70
CA THR A 52 40.06 62.51 3.65
C THR A 52 39.58 61.97 2.28
N ALA A 53 38.50 62.47 1.67
CA ALA A 53 38.41 63.66 0.79
C ALA A 53 39.24 63.53 -0.50
N ILE A 54 38.75 63.67 -1.74
CA ILE A 54 37.41 64.00 -2.34
C ILE A 54 37.42 63.42 -3.81
N THR A 55 36.38 63.40 -4.66
CA THR A 55 35.11 64.16 -4.81
C THR A 55 34.08 63.35 -5.66
N ASP A 56 32.81 63.80 -5.68
CA ASP A 56 31.80 63.85 -6.76
C ASP A 56 32.04 63.22 -8.16
N SER A 57 31.03 62.73 -8.93
CA SER A 57 29.56 62.52 -8.77
C SER A 57 29.04 61.82 -10.08
N THR A 58 27.79 61.37 -10.35
CA THR A 58 26.44 61.50 -9.74
C THR A 58 25.48 60.37 -10.24
N THR A 59 24.28 60.27 -9.65
CA THR A 59 22.96 59.80 -10.21
C THR A 59 22.72 58.36 -10.73
N THR A 60 21.80 57.69 -10.03
CA THR A 60 20.77 56.71 -10.48
C THR A 60 19.80 57.30 -11.54
N PRO A 61 18.89 56.56 -12.24
CA PRO A 61 18.07 55.44 -11.72
C PRO A 61 17.73 54.28 -12.70
N THR A 62 16.73 53.48 -12.28
CA THR A 62 16.05 52.34 -12.92
C THR A 62 15.57 52.52 -14.37
N THR A 63 15.63 51.44 -15.15
CA THR A 63 14.58 51.08 -16.12
C THR A 63 14.47 49.57 -16.39
N THR A 64 13.27 49.16 -16.81
CA THR A 64 12.85 47.80 -17.15
C THR A 64 13.31 47.35 -18.56
N THR A 65 13.24 46.04 -18.81
CA THR A 65 12.89 45.37 -20.11
C THR A 65 14.00 44.49 -20.73
N SER A 66 13.63 43.21 -20.91
CA SER A 66 14.03 42.22 -21.93
C SER A 66 15.37 42.37 -22.68
N MET A 67 16.16 41.29 -22.70
CA MET A 67 17.17 41.06 -23.74
C MET A 67 16.97 39.69 -24.41
N ILE A 68 16.87 39.72 -25.73
CA ILE A 68 17.14 38.56 -26.59
C ILE A 68 18.64 38.54 -26.88
N SER A 69 19.22 37.34 -26.82
CA SER A 69 20.55 36.89 -27.30
C SER A 69 21.35 37.85 -28.21
N THR A 70 22.65 38.03 -27.94
CA THR A 70 23.72 37.44 -28.79
C THR A 70 25.17 37.60 -28.28
N SER A 71 25.87 36.46 -28.20
CA SER A 71 27.22 36.15 -28.71
C SER A 71 28.46 37.06 -28.51
N ALA A 72 29.50 36.43 -27.93
CA ALA A 72 30.95 36.58 -28.21
C ALA A 72 31.67 37.89 -27.73
N THR A 73 32.96 37.89 -27.36
CA THR A 73 34.11 37.12 -27.93
C THR A 73 35.19 36.67 -26.92
N THR A 74 35.97 35.66 -27.32
CA THR A 74 37.25 35.22 -26.71
C THR A 74 38.43 36.11 -27.15
N PRO A 75 39.59 36.04 -26.47
CA PRO A 75 40.73 35.25 -27.00
C PRO A 75 41.62 34.62 -25.87
N THR A 76 42.66 33.78 -26.06
CA THR A 76 43.39 33.30 -27.26
C THR A 76 44.09 31.95 -26.99
N SER A 77 44.19 31.08 -28.01
CA SER A 77 45.30 30.15 -28.39
C SER A 77 46.14 29.36 -27.36
N ALA A 78 46.62 28.14 -27.65
CA ALA A 78 46.42 27.13 -28.70
C ALA A 78 47.19 25.83 -28.23
N THR A 79 47.39 24.70 -28.92
CA THR A 79 47.27 24.17 -30.31
C THR A 79 47.08 22.62 -30.13
N SER A 80 46.84 21.68 -31.07
CA SER A 80 46.98 21.48 -32.53
C SER A 80 46.22 20.17 -32.89
N SER A 81 45.92 19.75 -34.14
CA SER A 81 45.87 20.37 -35.49
C SER A 81 45.43 19.32 -36.54
N SER A 82 44.93 19.77 -37.69
CA SER A 82 44.89 19.03 -39.00
C SER A 82 43.85 17.90 -39.20
N THR A 83 43.12 17.80 -40.33
CA THR A 83 42.83 18.78 -41.42
C THR A 83 41.56 18.39 -42.23
N THR A 84 40.51 19.21 -42.13
CA THR A 84 39.80 20.00 -43.18
C THR A 84 39.98 19.69 -44.70
N PRO A 85 39.07 20.09 -45.62
CA PRO A 85 37.71 19.55 -45.87
C PRO A 85 37.36 19.43 -47.40
N THR A 86 36.09 19.14 -47.76
CA THR A 86 35.39 19.86 -48.86
C THR A 86 33.86 19.76 -48.75
N SER A 87 33.12 20.70 -49.34
CA SER A 87 31.64 20.73 -49.36
C SER A 87 31.10 21.34 -50.66
N PHE A 88 30.06 20.73 -51.25
CA PHE A 88 29.25 21.31 -52.33
C PHE A 88 27.81 20.72 -52.34
N THR A 89 26.93 21.21 -53.21
CA THR A 89 25.49 21.33 -52.95
C THR A 89 24.56 20.60 -53.93
N THR A 90 23.26 20.66 -53.62
CA THR A 90 22.08 20.74 -54.53
C THR A 90 21.48 19.49 -55.20
N ALA A 91 20.14 19.57 -55.36
CA ALA A 91 19.27 18.90 -56.35
C ALA A 91 18.63 17.51 -56.07
N SER A 92 17.47 17.54 -55.41
CA SER A 92 16.15 17.07 -55.89
C SER A 92 15.94 15.68 -56.56
N SER A 93 14.99 14.93 -55.99
CA SER A 93 13.97 14.08 -56.64
C SER A 93 14.28 12.63 -57.11
N THR A 94 13.19 11.86 -57.23
CA THR A 94 12.98 10.56 -57.90
C THR A 94 13.42 9.24 -57.22
N THR A 95 12.40 8.44 -56.87
CA THR A 95 12.31 6.96 -56.95
C THR A 95 12.44 6.48 -58.41
N PRO A 96 12.63 5.17 -58.76
CA PRO A 96 12.55 3.94 -57.92
C PRO A 96 13.60 2.82 -58.24
N SER A 97 13.39 1.64 -57.63
CA SER A 97 13.63 0.28 -58.19
C SER A 97 15.04 -0.33 -58.38
N THR A 98 15.32 -1.33 -57.53
CA THR A 98 15.84 -2.70 -57.84
C THR A 98 16.88 -2.94 -58.95
N THR A 99 17.98 -3.67 -58.65
CA THR A 99 18.17 -5.11 -59.06
C THR A 99 19.47 -5.76 -58.53
N THR A 100 19.38 -7.05 -58.14
CA THR A 100 20.29 -8.21 -58.32
C THR A 100 21.84 -8.01 -58.19
N SER A 101 22.64 -8.87 -57.55
CA SER A 101 22.70 -10.33 -57.75
C SER A 101 23.57 -11.11 -56.72
N THR A 102 23.22 -12.40 -56.48
CA THR A 102 24.12 -13.57 -56.22
C THR A 102 25.18 -13.50 -55.11
N THR A 103 25.34 -14.46 -54.17
CA THR A 103 24.76 -15.80 -53.91
C THR A 103 25.02 -16.19 -52.41
N THR A 104 24.80 -17.37 -51.81
CA THR A 104 24.72 -18.79 -52.28
C THR A 104 23.87 -19.66 -51.32
N THR A 105 23.97 -21.00 -51.45
CA THR A 105 23.37 -22.10 -50.68
C THR A 105 24.02 -22.35 -49.29
N SER A 106 23.45 -23.14 -48.35
CA SER A 106 22.58 -24.33 -48.54
C SER A 106 21.58 -24.67 -47.39
N THR A 107 20.34 -25.01 -47.78
CA THR A 107 19.41 -26.08 -47.28
C THR A 107 19.47 -26.56 -45.81
N ALA A 108 18.34 -26.80 -45.13
CA ALA A 108 17.27 -27.74 -45.54
C ALA A 108 15.82 -27.20 -45.41
N SER A 109 14.81 -28.04 -45.72
CA SER A 109 13.43 -27.63 -46.03
C SER A 109 12.38 -28.71 -45.76
N SER A 110 11.15 -28.30 -45.37
CA SER A 110 9.85 -28.90 -45.73
C SER A 110 8.69 -28.17 -45.01
N THR A 111 7.41 -28.20 -45.44
CA THR A 111 6.75 -27.80 -46.71
C THR A 111 5.22 -27.89 -46.52
N LEU A 112 4.44 -27.30 -47.46
CA LEU A 112 2.96 -27.36 -47.65
C LEU A 112 2.20 -26.10 -47.14
N THR A 113 2.00 -25.05 -47.95
CA THR A 113 1.14 -24.84 -49.15
C THR A 113 -0.34 -24.55 -48.86
N SER A 114 -0.77 -23.35 -49.26
CA SER A 114 -2.17 -22.91 -49.43
C SER A 114 -2.85 -23.65 -50.62
N PRO A 115 -4.17 -23.48 -50.84
CA PRO A 115 -4.54 -22.59 -51.95
C PRO A 115 -5.73 -21.64 -51.70
N THR A 116 -5.65 -20.46 -52.32
CA THR A 116 -6.74 -19.47 -52.44
C THR A 116 -7.34 -19.51 -53.85
N THR A 117 -8.66 -19.38 -54.01
CA THR A 117 -9.30 -18.95 -55.27
C THR A 117 -10.53 -18.06 -55.04
N THR A 118 -10.83 -17.23 -56.04
CA THR A 118 -11.74 -16.08 -56.00
C THR A 118 -12.97 -16.30 -56.88
N SER A 119 -14.17 -15.79 -56.54
CA SER A 119 -15.11 -15.21 -57.54
C SER A 119 -16.37 -14.52 -56.94
N THR A 120 -16.47 -13.21 -57.16
CA THR A 120 -17.60 -12.44 -57.73
C THR A 120 -19.05 -12.56 -57.20
N ALA A 121 -19.69 -11.39 -57.06
CA ALA A 121 -21.02 -11.14 -56.49
C ALA A 121 -22.25 -11.43 -57.39
N THR A 122 -23.46 -11.39 -56.82
CA THR A 122 -24.67 -10.84 -57.45
C THR A 122 -25.78 -10.55 -56.42
N THR A 123 -26.65 -9.58 -56.73
CA THR A 123 -27.90 -9.26 -55.99
C THR A 123 -29.05 -9.09 -57.00
N PRO A 124 -30.26 -9.60 -56.70
CA PRO A 124 -31.46 -8.85 -57.09
C PRO A 124 -32.59 -8.86 -56.02
N THR A 125 -33.63 -8.09 -56.32
CA THR A 125 -34.63 -7.51 -55.41
C THR A 125 -35.94 -8.31 -55.26
N GLU A 126 -36.68 -8.02 -54.18
CA GLU A 126 -38.14 -7.81 -54.10
C GLU A 126 -39.17 -8.95 -53.83
N SER A 127 -40.05 -8.65 -52.84
CA SER A 127 -41.52 -8.85 -52.79
C SER A 127 -42.15 -10.25 -52.64
N THR A 128 -42.80 -10.51 -51.49
CA THR A 128 -44.28 -10.47 -51.34
C THR A 128 -44.77 -10.95 -49.96
N THR A 129 -45.91 -10.44 -49.48
CA THR A 129 -46.65 -10.89 -48.28
C THR A 129 -47.97 -11.55 -48.69
N PRO A 130 -48.62 -12.38 -47.84
CA PRO A 130 -49.91 -11.91 -47.31
C PRO A 130 -50.28 -12.34 -45.86
N THR A 131 -51.02 -11.42 -45.20
CA THR A 131 -52.04 -11.53 -44.11
C THR A 131 -52.45 -12.91 -43.54
N THR A 132 -52.86 -13.02 -42.26
CA THR A 132 -54.20 -12.58 -41.74
C THR A 132 -54.26 -12.41 -40.20
N SER A 133 -55.36 -11.80 -39.70
CA SER A 133 -55.66 -11.26 -38.35
C SER A 133 -55.87 -12.32 -37.21
N THR A 134 -56.10 -12.02 -35.91
CA THR A 134 -56.98 -11.00 -35.29
C THR A 134 -56.66 -10.70 -33.79
N ALA A 135 -57.28 -9.67 -33.20
CA ALA A 135 -57.06 -9.10 -31.84
C ALA A 135 -57.85 -9.85 -30.70
N THR A 136 -58.00 -9.43 -29.42
CA THR A 136 -58.14 -8.08 -28.82
C THR A 136 -58.06 -8.03 -27.26
N THR A 137 -57.81 -6.82 -26.69
CA THR A 137 -58.25 -6.25 -25.37
C THR A 137 -57.66 -6.64 -23.99
N LYS A 138 -57.71 -5.66 -23.06
CA LYS A 138 -57.26 -5.56 -21.65
C LYS A 138 -58.45 -5.05 -20.77
N PRO A 139 -58.72 -5.56 -19.56
CA PRO A 139 -58.48 -4.84 -18.26
C PRO A 139 -57.90 -5.78 -17.16
N SER A 140 -57.24 -5.41 -16.05
CA SER A 140 -57.28 -4.31 -15.05
C SER A 140 -57.97 -4.68 -13.70
N THR A 141 -57.43 -4.12 -12.59
CA THR A 141 -57.96 -3.96 -11.19
C THR A 141 -57.97 -5.09 -10.12
N THR A 142 -57.34 -4.75 -8.97
CA THR A 142 -57.71 -4.92 -7.52
C THR A 142 -57.71 -6.28 -6.77
N THR A 143 -56.79 -6.36 -5.80
CA THR A 143 -57.00 -6.52 -4.33
C THR A 143 -57.83 -7.67 -3.74
N THR A 144 -57.20 -8.55 -2.92
CA THR A 144 -57.53 -8.80 -1.48
C THR A 144 -56.60 -9.84 -0.81
N SER A 145 -56.57 -9.85 0.53
CA SER A 145 -55.88 -10.84 1.40
C SER A 145 -56.87 -11.94 1.86
N PRO A 146 -56.37 -13.07 2.41
CA PRO A 146 -56.86 -13.43 3.75
C PRO A 146 -55.78 -13.92 4.74
N THR A 147 -56.15 -13.97 6.02
CA THR A 147 -55.31 -14.37 7.18
C THR A 147 -55.87 -15.60 7.92
N THR A 148 -55.00 -16.55 8.31
CA THR A 148 -55.19 -17.56 9.39
C THR A 148 -53.80 -18.19 9.66
N SER A 149 -53.16 -18.36 10.83
CA SER A 149 -53.48 -18.35 12.28
C SER A 149 -53.47 -19.75 12.95
N THR A 150 -52.41 -20.03 13.74
CA THR A 150 -52.32 -20.99 14.89
C THR A 150 -52.46 -22.51 14.55
N THR A 151 -51.81 -23.51 15.16
CA THR A 151 -51.44 -23.83 16.58
C THR A 151 -50.37 -24.97 16.54
N THR A 152 -49.25 -25.02 17.30
CA THR A 152 -49.03 -25.48 18.71
C THR A 152 -49.57 -26.92 18.99
N VAL A 153 -48.98 -27.86 19.77
CA VAL A 153 -48.06 -27.86 20.96
C VAL A 153 -47.30 -29.22 21.12
N THR A 154 -46.29 -29.27 22.03
CA THR A 154 -45.99 -30.38 23.01
C THR A 154 -45.20 -31.65 22.60
N SER A 155 -44.29 -32.24 23.42
CA SER A 155 -43.53 -31.81 24.64
C SER A 155 -42.48 -32.85 25.13
N THR A 156 -41.44 -32.39 25.87
CA THR A 156 -40.70 -33.09 26.99
C THR A 156 -39.86 -34.36 26.66
N VAL A 157 -38.90 -34.85 27.47
CA VAL A 157 -38.67 -34.75 28.95
C VAL A 157 -37.24 -34.25 29.30
N THR A 158 -36.83 -34.32 30.57
CA THR A 158 -36.24 -33.16 31.27
C THR A 158 -35.51 -33.50 32.59
N THR A 159 -34.25 -33.08 32.75
CA THR A 159 -33.43 -33.03 34.01
C THR A 159 -32.37 -31.93 33.87
N GLY A 160 -31.96 -31.09 34.84
CA GLY A 160 -32.14 -31.06 36.31
C GLY A 160 -30.77 -31.23 37.03
N SER A 161 -30.32 -30.42 38.00
CA SER A 161 -30.97 -29.39 38.84
C SER A 161 -29.96 -28.51 39.63
N SER A 162 -30.36 -27.27 40.03
CA SER A 162 -30.01 -26.51 41.29
C SER A 162 -28.55 -26.18 41.70
N THR A 163 -28.16 -25.12 42.45
CA THR A 163 -28.68 -23.79 42.92
C THR A 163 -27.52 -23.05 43.64
N THR A 164 -27.30 -21.72 43.59
CA THR A 164 -27.60 -20.66 44.62
C THR A 164 -26.63 -19.47 44.32
N SER A 165 -26.98 -18.18 44.07
CA SER A 165 -27.37 -17.05 44.98
C SER A 165 -26.29 -16.67 46.03
N THR A 166 -25.91 -15.41 46.37
CA THR A 166 -26.51 -14.04 46.27
C THR A 166 -25.47 -12.86 46.33
N THR A 167 -25.91 -11.62 46.01
CA THR A 167 -25.57 -10.28 46.60
C THR A 167 -24.50 -9.29 46.04
N THR A 168 -24.97 -8.03 45.81
CA THR A 168 -24.38 -6.66 46.03
C THR A 168 -23.28 -6.01 45.16
N THR A 169 -23.71 -5.01 44.34
CA THR A 169 -23.36 -3.55 44.43
C THR A 169 -21.95 -3.03 44.03
N PRO A 170 -21.76 -1.79 43.47
CA PRO A 170 -22.63 -0.91 42.66
C PRO A 170 -22.02 -0.48 41.29
N THR A 171 -22.80 0.21 40.45
CA THR A 171 -22.27 1.12 39.40
C THR A 171 -22.21 2.57 39.89
N THR A 172 -21.16 3.31 39.52
CA THR A 172 -21.00 4.74 39.83
C THR A 172 -20.81 5.57 38.56
N SER A 173 -21.68 6.55 38.34
CA SER A 173 -21.54 7.56 37.28
C SER A 173 -21.06 8.88 37.89
N PRO A 174 -20.02 9.55 37.34
CA PRO A 174 -19.56 10.83 37.84
C PRO A 174 -20.43 11.99 37.32
N THR A 175 -21.04 12.74 38.24
CA THR A 175 -21.58 14.08 37.97
C THR A 175 -20.69 15.12 38.64
N THR A 176 -20.26 16.15 37.92
CA THR A 176 -19.58 17.33 38.49
C THR A 176 -20.42 18.59 38.28
N THR A 177 -20.40 19.47 39.29
CA THR A 177 -21.46 20.47 39.52
C THR A 177 -20.98 21.90 39.29
N THR A 178 -21.74 22.71 38.56
CA THR A 178 -21.61 24.17 38.51
C THR A 178 -22.36 24.81 39.68
N THR A 179 -21.77 25.78 40.40
CA THR A 179 -22.31 26.29 41.68
C THR A 179 -22.57 27.80 41.70
N GLY A 180 -23.84 28.18 41.93
CA GLY A 180 -24.27 29.52 42.36
C GLY A 180 -24.22 30.63 41.28
N THR A 181 -24.89 31.78 41.42
CA THR A 181 -25.91 32.27 42.38
C THR A 181 -26.60 33.47 41.67
N THR A 182 -27.91 33.77 41.73
CA THR A 182 -28.69 34.32 42.87
C THR A 182 -30.22 34.28 42.60
N THR A 183 -31.03 34.90 43.46
CA THR A 183 -32.49 34.72 43.59
C THR A 183 -33.39 35.77 42.88
N THR A 184 -34.69 35.45 42.89
CA THR A 184 -35.88 36.30 43.18
C THR A 184 -36.80 36.83 42.05
N THR A 185 -38.11 36.67 42.34
CA THR A 185 -39.31 37.42 41.88
C THR A 185 -39.80 37.34 40.42
N SER A 186 -41.02 36.81 40.26
CA SER A 186 -41.99 37.14 39.19
C SER A 186 -42.82 38.36 39.61
N PRO A 187 -43.40 39.12 38.65
CA PRO A 187 -44.87 39.18 38.65
C PRO A 187 -45.55 39.25 37.25
N THR A 188 -46.69 38.55 37.16
CA THR A 188 -47.92 38.78 36.34
C THR A 188 -47.90 39.67 35.07
N THR A 189 -48.23 39.02 33.94
CA THR A 189 -49.19 39.41 32.88
C THR A 189 -49.31 40.87 32.41
N SER A 190 -49.08 41.07 31.11
CA SER A 190 -49.86 41.99 30.28
C SER A 190 -50.03 41.42 28.87
N THR A 191 -51.23 41.59 28.28
CA THR A 191 -51.54 41.12 26.92
C THR A 191 -51.21 42.19 25.88
N SER A 192 -50.51 41.82 24.81
CA SER A 192 -50.46 42.59 23.57
C SER A 192 -50.51 41.65 22.37
N THR A 193 -51.51 41.82 21.50
CA THR A 193 -51.68 41.01 20.28
C THR A 193 -50.98 41.68 19.10
N THR A 194 -49.88 41.09 18.66
CA THR A 194 -49.25 41.37 17.35
C THR A 194 -49.28 40.07 16.55
N PRO A 195 -49.68 40.06 15.27
CA PRO A 195 -49.60 38.86 14.46
C PRO A 195 -48.13 38.55 14.14
N THR A 196 -47.55 37.56 14.81
CA THR A 196 -46.31 36.94 14.37
C THR A 196 -46.64 36.15 13.11
N THR A 197 -45.99 36.47 11.98
CA THR A 197 -45.87 35.50 10.90
C THR A 197 -44.89 34.45 11.38
N ASP A 198 -45.35 33.23 11.66
CA ASP A 198 -44.46 32.12 12.00
C ASP A 198 -43.68 31.72 10.75
N THR A 199 -42.50 32.29 10.58
CA THR A 199 -41.58 31.99 9.48
C THR A 199 -40.98 30.61 9.70
N THR A 200 -41.68 29.57 9.21
CA THR A 200 -41.18 28.20 9.19
C THR A 200 -39.80 28.20 8.53
N THR A 201 -38.80 27.83 9.32
CA THR A 201 -37.38 27.88 8.94
C THR A 201 -36.90 26.46 8.80
N VAL A 202 -36.41 26.07 7.61
CA VAL A 202 -36.15 24.65 7.31
C VAL A 202 -34.71 24.42 6.85
N THR A 203 -34.00 23.61 7.61
CA THR A 203 -32.82 22.82 7.19
C THR A 203 -33.25 21.36 6.94
N GLY A 204 -32.34 20.50 6.46
CA GLY A 204 -32.65 19.09 6.13
C GLY A 204 -33.41 18.36 7.25
N THR A 205 -34.51 17.70 6.91
CA THR A 205 -35.47 17.20 7.90
C THR A 205 -34.91 15.96 8.59
N VAL A 206 -34.66 16.05 9.90
CA VAL A 206 -34.16 14.91 10.68
C VAL A 206 -35.34 14.01 11.08
N ASP A 207 -35.46 12.83 10.47
CA ASP A 207 -36.41 11.81 10.90
C ASP A 207 -35.66 10.62 11.53
N ASN A 208 -36.11 10.21 12.71
CA ASN A 208 -35.55 9.12 13.51
C ASN A 208 -34.00 9.12 13.66
N GLY A 209 -33.37 10.30 13.63
CA GLY A 209 -31.91 10.47 13.72
C GLY A 209 -31.15 10.50 12.38
N THR A 210 -31.84 10.33 11.24
CA THR A 210 -31.28 10.37 9.89
C THR A 210 -31.65 11.69 9.21
N LEU A 211 -30.70 12.33 8.51
CA LEU A 211 -30.98 13.50 7.67
C LEU A 211 -31.74 13.07 6.41
N THR A 212 -32.84 13.76 6.11
CA THR A 212 -33.59 13.60 4.85
C THR A 212 -33.60 14.90 4.05
N TYR A 213 -33.45 14.78 2.74
CA TYR A 213 -33.42 15.91 1.79
C TYR A 213 -34.67 15.97 0.90
N GLU A 214 -35.75 15.32 1.33
CA GLU A 214 -37.08 15.58 0.82
C GLU A 214 -37.51 16.99 1.27
N ILE A 215 -38.16 17.75 0.38
CA ILE A 215 -38.75 19.04 0.79
C ILE A 215 -40.11 18.76 1.43
N PRO A 216 -40.39 19.29 2.65
CA PRO A 216 -41.69 19.14 3.28
C PRO A 216 -42.85 19.61 2.40
N SER A 217 -43.96 18.88 2.40
CA SER A 217 -45.11 19.12 1.51
C SER A 217 -45.89 20.42 1.81
N ASP A 218 -45.60 21.06 2.94
CA ASP A 218 -46.26 22.24 3.50
C ASP A 218 -45.48 23.55 3.28
N VAL A 219 -44.34 23.53 2.58
CA VAL A 219 -43.55 24.76 2.35
C VAL A 219 -44.29 25.80 1.49
N THR A 220 -44.38 27.01 2.04
CA THR A 220 -44.99 28.20 1.42
C THR A 220 -43.94 29.05 0.71
N ASP A 221 -44.34 30.02 -0.11
CA ASP A 221 -43.39 30.92 -0.78
C ASP A 221 -42.64 31.87 0.19
N ASP A 222 -43.19 32.09 1.39
CA ASP A 222 -42.56 32.83 2.49
C ASP A 222 -41.66 31.95 3.39
N THR A 223 -41.61 30.63 3.16
CA THR A 223 -40.77 29.69 3.94
C THR A 223 -39.29 30.00 3.71
N VAL A 224 -38.53 30.18 4.79
CA VAL A 224 -37.10 30.52 4.74
C VAL A 224 -36.26 29.25 4.62
N VAL A 225 -35.41 29.25 3.60
CA VAL A 225 -34.44 28.20 3.29
C VAL A 225 -33.11 28.57 3.92
N GLN A 226 -32.62 27.72 4.83
CA GLN A 226 -31.33 27.92 5.48
C GLN A 226 -30.26 27.05 4.83
N PHE A 227 -29.09 27.65 4.57
CA PHE A 227 -27.89 26.95 4.16
C PHE A 227 -27.00 26.74 5.38
N SER A 228 -26.51 25.52 5.61
CA SER A 228 -25.62 25.26 6.76
C SER A 228 -24.22 25.85 6.57
N ASP A 229 -23.81 26.05 5.32
CA ASP A 229 -22.61 26.78 4.95
C ASP A 229 -22.96 28.24 4.57
N SER A 230 -22.25 29.20 5.16
CA SER A 230 -22.50 30.64 4.94
C SER A 230 -22.00 31.17 3.59
N LEU A 231 -20.91 30.62 3.07
CA LEU A 231 -20.37 31.02 1.76
C LEU A 231 -21.31 30.54 0.65
N LEU A 232 -21.75 29.27 0.73
CA LEU A 232 -22.76 28.71 -0.16
C LEU A 232 -24.08 29.50 -0.11
N GLY A 233 -24.52 29.87 1.09
CA GLY A 233 -25.70 30.72 1.29
C GLY A 233 -25.57 32.09 0.62
N ASP A 234 -24.44 32.78 0.77
CA ASP A 234 -24.23 34.11 0.16
C ASP A 234 -24.01 34.04 -1.37
N ILE A 235 -23.44 32.95 -1.91
CA ILE A 235 -23.43 32.65 -3.35
C ILE A 235 -24.88 32.55 -3.87
N VAL A 236 -25.73 31.79 -3.20
CA VAL A 236 -27.15 31.61 -3.57
C VAL A 236 -27.93 32.92 -3.46
N LYS A 237 -27.74 33.73 -2.40
CA LYS A 237 -28.33 35.08 -2.30
C LYS A 237 -27.95 35.95 -3.50
N LYS A 238 -26.66 36.03 -3.84
CA LYS A 238 -26.16 36.82 -4.97
C LYS A 238 -26.76 36.38 -6.30
N GLN A 239 -26.86 35.06 -6.54
CA GLN A 239 -27.47 34.53 -7.77
C GLN A 239 -28.98 34.78 -7.84
N LEU A 240 -29.68 34.82 -6.69
CA LEU A 240 -31.09 35.23 -6.59
C LEU A 240 -31.32 36.76 -6.68
N GLY A 241 -30.25 37.57 -6.71
CA GLY A 241 -30.33 39.03 -6.70
C GLY A 241 -30.70 39.63 -5.33
N LEU A 242 -30.51 38.88 -4.25
CA LEU A 242 -30.79 39.29 -2.87
C LEU A 242 -29.58 40.02 -2.27
N THR A 243 -29.86 40.96 -1.36
CA THR A 243 -28.82 41.54 -0.48
C THR A 243 -28.46 40.57 0.64
N THR A 244 -27.27 40.73 1.25
CA THR A 244 -26.78 39.84 2.32
C THR A 244 -27.70 39.75 3.54
N ALA A 245 -28.48 40.80 3.79
CA ALA A 245 -29.45 40.93 4.89
C ALA A 245 -30.88 40.45 4.54
N GLN A 246 -31.11 39.90 3.34
CA GLN A 246 -32.36 39.25 2.97
C GLN A 246 -32.24 37.73 3.11
N ASP A 247 -33.28 37.11 3.66
CA ASP A 247 -33.41 35.66 3.69
C ASP A 247 -33.65 35.08 2.29
N ILE A 248 -33.15 33.86 2.07
CA ILE A 248 -33.53 33.05 0.91
C ILE A 248 -34.89 32.43 1.24
N THR A 249 -35.89 32.60 0.37
CA THR A 249 -37.20 31.95 0.53
C THR A 249 -37.49 31.01 -0.63
N VAL A 250 -38.37 30.06 -0.39
CA VAL A 250 -38.94 29.20 -1.43
C VAL A 250 -39.53 30.02 -2.59
N GLY A 251 -40.16 31.16 -2.29
CA GLY A 251 -40.70 32.10 -3.26
C GLY A 251 -39.64 32.83 -4.08
N SER A 252 -38.46 33.15 -3.53
CA SER A 252 -37.38 33.74 -4.32
C SER A 252 -36.74 32.72 -5.28
N ILE A 253 -36.62 31.45 -4.85
CA ILE A 253 -36.13 30.35 -5.70
C ILE A 253 -37.10 30.05 -6.86
N LYS A 254 -38.39 29.80 -6.58
CA LYS A 254 -39.45 29.68 -7.62
C LYS A 254 -39.55 30.95 -8.48
N GLY A 255 -39.26 32.09 -7.86
CA GLY A 255 -39.23 33.42 -8.44
C GLY A 255 -38.13 33.64 -9.47
N PHE A 256 -37.11 32.78 -9.56
CA PHE A 256 -36.00 32.90 -10.51
C PHE A 256 -36.43 32.91 -11.99
N LYS A 257 -35.64 33.55 -12.87
CA LYS A 257 -36.01 33.82 -14.27
C LYS A 257 -34.91 33.61 -15.32
N GLN A 258 -33.67 33.36 -14.94
CA GLN A 258 -32.59 33.11 -15.91
C GLN A 258 -32.54 31.63 -16.31
N PRO A 259 -32.05 31.28 -17.52
CA PRO A 259 -31.90 29.89 -17.94
C PRO A 259 -30.80 29.15 -17.16
N ILE A 260 -29.89 29.86 -16.50
CA ILE A 260 -28.77 29.29 -15.74
C ILE A 260 -28.81 29.81 -14.30
N PHE A 261 -28.79 28.90 -13.33
CA PHE A 261 -28.53 29.19 -11.92
C PHE A 261 -27.09 28.78 -11.60
N ASN A 262 -26.18 29.75 -11.49
CA ASN A 262 -24.75 29.52 -11.32
C ASN A 262 -24.33 29.60 -9.85
N VAL A 263 -23.87 28.48 -9.30
CA VAL A 263 -23.30 28.35 -7.95
C VAL A 263 -21.83 27.96 -8.16
N ASP A 264 -20.99 28.97 -8.38
CA ASP A 264 -19.56 28.82 -8.66
C ASP A 264 -18.77 29.61 -7.60
N GLU A 265 -18.18 28.86 -6.67
CA GLU A 265 -17.49 29.35 -5.48
C GLU A 265 -16.23 30.16 -5.84
N ALA A 266 -15.39 29.60 -6.70
CA ALA A 266 -14.17 30.25 -7.16
C ALA A 266 -14.49 31.55 -7.92
N THR A 267 -15.50 31.55 -8.80
CA THR A 267 -15.97 32.75 -9.49
C THR A 267 -16.57 33.75 -8.52
N TYR A 268 -17.27 33.31 -7.47
CA TYR A 268 -17.80 34.21 -6.44
C TYR A 268 -16.67 34.93 -5.69
N GLU A 269 -15.70 34.18 -5.16
CA GLU A 269 -14.58 34.71 -4.38
C GLU A 269 -13.61 35.54 -5.23
N MET A 270 -13.36 35.16 -6.49
CA MET A 270 -12.55 35.95 -7.43
C MET A 270 -13.10 37.38 -7.57
N HIS A 271 -14.42 37.52 -7.72
CA HIS A 271 -15.06 38.82 -7.83
C HIS A 271 -15.15 39.55 -6.48
N LEU A 272 -15.32 38.83 -5.36
CA LEU A 272 -15.36 39.41 -4.02
C LEU A 272 -14.00 40.00 -3.61
N ASN A 273 -12.93 39.28 -3.89
CA ASN A 273 -11.55 39.66 -3.57
C ASN A 273 -10.84 40.43 -4.71
N ASN A 274 -11.56 40.71 -5.81
CA ASN A 274 -11.08 41.45 -6.98
C ASN A 274 -9.79 40.86 -7.60
N LEU A 275 -9.71 39.53 -7.70
CA LEU A 275 -8.56 38.78 -8.20
C LEU A 275 -8.60 38.59 -9.73
N PRO A 276 -7.44 38.51 -10.42
CA PRO A 276 -7.39 38.38 -11.87
C PRO A 276 -7.69 36.96 -12.39
N THR A 277 -7.37 35.95 -11.58
CA THR A 277 -7.60 34.53 -11.83
C THR A 277 -7.75 33.82 -10.49
N TYR A 278 -8.69 32.89 -10.39
CA TYR A 278 -8.91 32.07 -9.21
C TYR A 278 -9.48 30.71 -9.67
N SER A 279 -9.02 29.63 -9.06
CA SER A 279 -9.47 28.27 -9.39
C SER A 279 -10.19 27.63 -8.21
N THR A 280 -11.02 26.61 -8.46
CA THR A 280 -11.71 25.86 -7.41
C THR A 280 -10.74 25.17 -6.44
N GLN A 281 -9.51 24.87 -6.87
CA GLN A 281 -8.44 24.37 -5.99
C GLN A 281 -7.99 25.40 -4.93
N GLN A 282 -8.21 26.70 -5.17
CA GLN A 282 -7.78 27.79 -4.29
C GLN A 282 -8.93 28.37 -3.44
N ALA A 283 -10.17 27.99 -3.76
CA ALA A 283 -11.35 28.56 -3.14
C ALA A 283 -11.55 28.07 -1.68
N THR A 284 -12.32 28.81 -0.89
CA THR A 284 -12.56 28.54 0.54
C THR A 284 -13.51 27.34 0.72
N PRO A 285 -13.03 26.17 1.20
CA PRO A 285 -13.82 24.95 1.20
C PRO A 285 -15.15 25.11 1.95
N ILE A 286 -16.26 24.75 1.31
CA ILE A 286 -17.57 24.71 1.96
C ILE A 286 -17.71 23.49 2.87
N GLU A 287 -18.35 23.68 4.02
CA GLU A 287 -18.50 22.66 5.07
C GLU A 287 -19.70 21.73 4.81
N SER A 288 -20.70 22.16 4.04
CA SER A 288 -21.93 21.38 3.80
C SER A 288 -22.78 21.88 2.64
N LEU A 289 -23.36 20.95 1.87
CA LEU A 289 -24.33 21.22 0.79
C LEU A 289 -25.78 21.38 1.30
N ASN A 290 -26.02 21.28 2.60
CA ASN A 290 -27.35 21.44 3.21
C ASN A 290 -27.98 22.79 2.82
N GLY A 291 -29.17 22.74 2.20
CA GLY A 291 -29.87 23.88 1.62
C GLY A 291 -30.04 23.75 0.11
N MET A 292 -29.08 23.11 -0.57
CA MET A 292 -29.09 22.94 -2.04
C MET A 292 -30.31 22.16 -2.58
N GLN A 293 -30.90 21.27 -1.77
CA GLN A 293 -32.09 20.52 -2.18
C GLN A 293 -33.27 21.42 -2.54
N TYR A 294 -33.35 22.63 -1.98
CA TYR A 294 -34.38 23.62 -2.31
C TYR A 294 -34.26 24.18 -3.73
N LEU A 295 -33.10 24.06 -4.38
CA LEU A 295 -32.93 24.47 -5.78
C LEU A 295 -33.68 23.54 -6.76
N GLN A 296 -34.23 22.39 -6.33
CA GLN A 296 -35.20 21.63 -7.15
C GLN A 296 -36.51 22.39 -7.39
N LEU A 297 -36.76 23.49 -6.65
CA LEU A 297 -37.90 24.38 -6.83
C LEU A 297 -37.63 25.53 -7.82
N LEU A 298 -36.44 25.57 -8.44
CA LEU A 298 -36.18 26.45 -9.60
C LEU A 298 -37.14 26.12 -10.75
N PRO A 299 -37.39 27.06 -11.68
CA PRO A 299 -38.16 26.77 -12.89
C PRO A 299 -37.55 25.60 -13.67
N SER A 300 -38.38 24.68 -14.20
CA SER A 300 -37.90 23.48 -14.92
C SER A 300 -37.14 23.77 -16.21
N THR A 301 -37.16 25.02 -16.70
CA THR A 301 -36.35 25.52 -17.82
C THR A 301 -34.97 26.04 -17.39
N THR A 302 -34.70 26.13 -16.09
CA THR A 302 -33.42 26.57 -15.54
C THR A 302 -32.51 25.35 -15.33
N GLN A 303 -31.28 25.44 -15.84
CA GLN A 303 -30.20 24.50 -15.53
C GLN A 303 -29.34 25.04 -14.38
N VAL A 304 -28.84 24.16 -13.54
CA VAL A 304 -27.88 24.49 -12.47
C VAL A 304 -26.46 24.26 -13.00
N TYR A 305 -25.60 25.26 -12.83
CA TYR A 305 -24.16 25.12 -12.97
C TYR A 305 -23.58 25.16 -11.55
N LEU A 306 -22.83 24.13 -11.16
CA LEU A 306 -22.32 23.96 -9.79
C LEU A 306 -20.82 23.68 -9.81
N GLY A 307 -20.04 24.52 -9.12
CA GLY A 307 -18.59 24.44 -9.00
C GLY A 307 -18.13 24.85 -7.60
N PHE A 308 -17.64 23.89 -6.81
CA PHE A 308 -17.31 24.10 -5.39
C PHE A 308 -16.11 23.26 -4.92
N ARG A 309 -15.53 23.64 -3.79
CA ARG A 309 -14.52 22.87 -3.05
C ARG A 309 -15.17 22.37 -1.76
N LEU A 310 -15.21 21.07 -1.56
CA LEU A 310 -15.80 20.47 -0.36
C LEU A 310 -14.71 20.24 0.69
N ALA A 311 -14.97 20.65 1.93
CA ALA A 311 -14.10 20.37 3.07
C ALA A 311 -13.97 18.84 3.31
N SER A 312 -12.90 18.45 4.01
CA SER A 312 -12.59 17.04 4.31
C SER A 312 -12.17 16.79 5.77
N ASP A 313 -12.25 17.80 6.64
CA ASP A 313 -11.94 17.66 8.08
C ASP A 313 -13.13 17.10 8.90
N ASP A 314 -12.93 16.96 10.21
CA ASP A 314 -13.89 16.38 11.17
C ASP A 314 -15.27 17.04 11.16
N LYS A 315 -15.42 18.28 10.70
CA LYS A 315 -16.73 18.95 10.59
C LYS A 315 -17.45 18.68 9.28
N ALA A 316 -16.70 18.48 8.19
CA ALA A 316 -17.21 18.49 6.83
C ALA A 316 -18.34 17.46 6.61
N ASN A 317 -19.38 17.87 5.90
CA ASN A 317 -20.47 17.01 5.46
C ASN A 317 -20.27 16.62 3.99
N THR A 318 -19.73 15.43 3.73
CA THR A 318 -19.43 14.93 2.38
C THR A 318 -20.65 14.32 1.64
N ASP A 319 -21.85 14.57 2.14
CA ASP A 319 -23.12 14.12 1.57
C ASP A 319 -23.56 14.99 0.37
N LEU A 320 -23.62 14.38 -0.81
CA LEU A 320 -24.04 14.96 -2.08
C LEU A 320 -25.54 14.75 -2.36
N THR A 321 -26.27 14.02 -1.51
CA THR A 321 -27.72 13.78 -1.65
C THR A 321 -28.58 15.06 -1.77
N PRO A 322 -28.20 16.25 -1.22
CA PRO A 322 -28.85 17.52 -1.56
C PRO A 322 -28.92 17.86 -3.06
N LEU A 323 -28.14 17.20 -3.91
CA LEU A 323 -28.02 17.47 -5.34
C LEU A 323 -28.80 16.49 -6.24
N ASP A 324 -29.25 15.33 -5.73
CA ASP A 324 -29.86 14.22 -6.49
C ASP A 324 -30.90 14.68 -7.53
N LYS A 325 -31.78 15.58 -7.11
CA LYS A 325 -32.97 16.00 -7.89
C LYS A 325 -32.76 17.30 -8.68
N LEU A 326 -31.54 17.83 -8.75
CA LEU A 326 -31.23 19.07 -9.46
C LEU A 326 -31.07 18.86 -10.98
N ASN A 327 -31.33 19.91 -11.77
CA ASN A 327 -31.16 19.90 -13.23
C ASN A 327 -29.73 20.36 -13.59
N LEU A 328 -28.72 19.54 -13.28
CA LEU A 328 -27.31 19.90 -13.41
C LEU A 328 -26.85 19.85 -14.88
N ASN A 329 -26.32 20.95 -15.41
CA ASN A 329 -25.58 20.93 -16.68
C ASN A 329 -24.07 20.93 -16.47
N LYS A 330 -23.61 21.62 -15.42
CA LYS A 330 -22.22 21.56 -14.98
C LYS A 330 -22.19 21.14 -13.52
N PHE A 331 -21.37 20.14 -13.22
CA PHE A 331 -21.07 19.69 -11.88
C PHE A 331 -19.55 19.54 -11.77
N SER A 332 -18.93 20.34 -10.91
CA SER A 332 -17.50 20.33 -10.64
C SER A 332 -17.27 20.38 -9.13
N VAL A 333 -16.53 19.41 -8.61
CA VAL A 333 -16.17 19.34 -7.20
C VAL A 333 -14.67 19.11 -7.05
N VAL A 334 -14.02 20.02 -6.31
CA VAL A 334 -12.72 19.75 -5.67
C VAL A 334 -13.00 19.13 -4.31
N GLY A 335 -12.27 18.09 -3.94
CA GLY A 335 -12.41 17.48 -2.61
C GLY A 335 -11.53 16.27 -2.43
N ASN A 336 -11.86 15.47 -1.41
CA ASN A 336 -11.17 14.22 -1.12
C ASN A 336 -12.03 13.01 -1.51
N PHE A 337 -11.51 12.16 -2.37
CA PHE A 337 -12.06 10.87 -2.77
C PHE A 337 -11.12 9.74 -2.33
N GLY A 338 -9.82 9.86 -2.60
CA GLY A 338 -8.84 8.79 -2.43
C GLY A 338 -8.11 8.73 -1.09
N ASN A 339 -7.87 9.86 -0.41
CA ASN A 339 -7.01 9.89 0.77
C ASN A 339 -7.80 9.45 2.02
N THR A 340 -7.43 8.32 2.61
CA THR A 340 -8.12 7.70 3.76
C THR A 340 -7.81 8.38 5.11
N SER A 341 -6.95 9.40 5.13
CA SER A 341 -6.56 10.16 6.32
C SER A 341 -7.54 11.30 6.68
N ALA A 342 -8.50 11.57 5.81
CA ALA A 342 -9.49 12.65 5.90
C ALA A 342 -10.86 12.13 5.43
N LYS A 343 -11.95 12.87 5.66
CA LYS A 343 -13.28 12.46 5.19
C LYS A 343 -13.31 12.38 3.67
N GLN A 344 -13.93 11.33 3.15
CA GLN A 344 -14.05 11.07 1.72
C GLN A 344 -15.46 11.38 1.22
N ILE A 345 -15.54 11.78 -0.05
CA ILE A 345 -16.76 11.84 -0.85
C ILE A 345 -17.04 10.42 -1.37
N ASP A 346 -18.20 9.85 -1.01
CA ASP A 346 -18.65 8.59 -1.58
C ASP A 346 -19.10 8.79 -3.04
N VAL A 347 -18.31 8.26 -3.96
CA VAL A 347 -18.58 8.30 -5.41
C VAL A 347 -19.87 7.57 -5.80
N GLY A 348 -20.37 6.64 -4.98
CA GLY A 348 -21.65 5.98 -5.22
C GLY A 348 -22.82 6.96 -5.29
N GLN A 349 -22.75 8.08 -4.56
CA GLN A 349 -23.76 9.14 -4.58
C GLN A 349 -23.83 9.85 -5.95
N LEU A 350 -22.70 9.98 -6.66
CA LEU A 350 -22.63 10.64 -7.97
C LEU A 350 -23.58 9.98 -8.99
N THR A 351 -23.76 8.65 -8.89
CA THR A 351 -24.60 7.86 -9.82
C THR A 351 -26.07 8.31 -9.85
N LYS A 352 -26.54 9.01 -8.81
CA LYS A 352 -27.90 9.55 -8.71
C LYS A 352 -28.06 10.92 -9.40
N LEU A 353 -26.97 11.65 -9.66
CA LEU A 353 -27.03 13.03 -10.12
C LEU A 353 -27.58 13.13 -11.56
N ASN A 354 -28.64 13.92 -11.71
CA ASN A 354 -29.28 14.17 -13.00
C ASN A 354 -28.49 15.20 -13.85
N ILE A 355 -27.46 14.70 -14.54
CA ILE A 355 -26.70 15.47 -15.54
C ILE A 355 -27.52 15.62 -16.83
N SER A 356 -27.58 16.86 -17.34
CA SER A 356 -28.65 17.34 -18.21
C SER A 356 -28.20 18.47 -19.16
N GLY A 357 -28.22 18.17 -20.46
CA GLY A 357 -28.08 19.12 -21.57
C GLY A 357 -26.78 18.97 -22.35
N ASN A 358 -26.76 19.56 -23.54
CA ASN A 358 -25.57 19.69 -24.37
C ASN A 358 -24.46 20.47 -23.67
N ASN A 359 -23.21 20.20 -24.04
CA ASN A 359 -21.99 20.76 -23.45
C ASN A 359 -21.92 20.54 -21.92
N SER A 360 -22.49 19.44 -21.43
CA SER A 360 -22.46 19.10 -20.00
C SER A 360 -21.03 18.85 -19.52
N LEU A 361 -20.71 19.31 -18.31
CA LEU A 361 -19.41 19.13 -17.66
C LEU A 361 -19.57 18.33 -16.38
N VAL A 362 -18.74 17.29 -16.21
CA VAL A 362 -18.57 16.58 -14.95
C VAL A 362 -17.09 16.57 -14.55
N GLY A 363 -16.75 17.32 -13.51
CA GLY A 363 -15.38 17.47 -12.99
C GLY A 363 -15.21 16.89 -11.59
N LEU A 364 -14.32 15.91 -11.42
CA LEU A 364 -13.94 15.36 -10.11
C LEU A 364 -12.44 15.58 -9.87
N TYR A 365 -12.11 16.44 -8.91
CA TYR A 365 -10.75 16.93 -8.72
C TYR A 365 -10.25 16.64 -7.29
N GLY A 366 -9.11 15.96 -7.15
CA GLY A 366 -8.46 15.82 -5.85
C GLY A 366 -7.92 17.16 -5.35
N ASP A 367 -8.18 17.51 -4.09
CA ASP A 367 -7.65 18.71 -3.43
C ASP A 367 -6.14 18.61 -3.18
N ASN A 368 -5.34 19.06 -4.15
CA ASN A 368 -3.87 18.97 -4.10
C ASN A 368 -3.19 20.10 -3.33
N GLU A 369 -3.91 21.13 -2.87
CA GLU A 369 -3.34 22.11 -1.93
C GLU A 369 -3.33 21.60 -0.48
N LYS A 370 -4.19 20.63 -0.13
CA LYS A 370 -4.34 20.11 1.24
C LYS A 370 -3.94 18.64 1.38
N LEU A 371 -4.22 17.80 0.37
CA LEU A 371 -4.11 16.34 0.47
C LEU A 371 -3.53 15.74 -0.81
N SER A 372 -2.35 15.12 -0.75
CA SER A 372 -1.85 14.28 -1.84
C SER A 372 -2.70 13.03 -2.01
N HIS A 373 -2.71 12.43 -3.21
CA HIS A 373 -3.48 11.22 -3.52
C HIS A 373 -4.99 11.32 -3.18
N SER A 374 -5.56 12.52 -3.34
CA SER A 374 -6.94 12.83 -2.94
C SER A 374 -7.98 12.66 -4.04
N GLY A 375 -7.59 12.47 -5.30
CA GLY A 375 -8.54 12.24 -6.41
C GLY A 375 -9.14 10.83 -6.43
N VAL A 376 -9.92 10.56 -7.47
CA VAL A 376 -10.65 9.29 -7.66
C VAL A 376 -9.68 8.13 -7.89
N THR A 377 -9.87 7.00 -7.21
CA THR A 377 -9.06 5.77 -7.37
C THR A 377 -9.65 4.79 -8.38
N ASN A 378 -8.87 3.83 -8.89
CA ASN A 378 -9.35 2.75 -9.78
C ASN A 378 -10.66 2.07 -9.32
N GLU A 379 -10.76 1.63 -8.05
CA GLU A 379 -11.98 0.96 -7.54
C GLU A 379 -13.18 1.92 -7.37
N GLN A 380 -12.93 3.22 -7.23
CA GLN A 380 -13.98 4.24 -7.27
C GLN A 380 -14.42 4.54 -8.71
N PHE A 381 -13.46 4.68 -9.65
CA PHE A 381 -13.72 4.90 -11.07
C PHE A 381 -14.55 3.76 -11.67
N LYS A 382 -14.24 2.52 -11.31
CA LYS A 382 -14.99 1.29 -11.65
C LYS A 382 -16.46 1.30 -11.22
N GLN A 383 -16.84 2.07 -10.19
CA GLN A 383 -18.23 2.25 -9.76
C GLN A 383 -18.96 3.32 -10.59
N ILE A 384 -18.26 4.37 -11.02
CA ILE A 384 -18.86 5.52 -11.74
C ILE A 384 -18.67 5.51 -13.26
N GLY A 385 -17.80 4.65 -13.80
CA GLY A 385 -17.59 4.46 -15.25
C GLY A 385 -18.89 4.24 -16.05
N PRO A 386 -19.80 3.34 -15.62
CA PRO A 386 -21.10 3.16 -16.30
C PRO A 386 -22.00 4.40 -16.26
N TRP A 387 -21.93 5.23 -15.21
CA TRP A 387 -22.65 6.51 -15.11
C TRP A 387 -22.04 7.56 -16.03
N TYR A 388 -20.71 7.65 -16.08
CA TYR A 388 -19.98 8.47 -17.05
C TYR A 388 -20.32 8.10 -18.50
N ALA A 389 -20.29 6.81 -18.84
CA ALA A 389 -20.66 6.31 -20.17
C ALA A 389 -22.13 6.64 -20.51
N ALA A 390 -23.05 6.52 -19.55
CA ALA A 390 -24.44 6.91 -19.76
C ALA A 390 -24.60 8.41 -20.08
N ILE A 391 -23.78 9.28 -19.48
CA ILE A 391 -23.79 10.73 -19.76
C ILE A 391 -23.24 11.02 -21.17
N THR A 392 -22.08 10.49 -21.52
CA THR A 392 -21.43 10.73 -22.83
C THR A 392 -22.16 10.07 -24.00
N ASN A 393 -22.97 9.04 -23.74
CA ASN A 393 -23.88 8.43 -24.72
C ASN A 393 -25.16 9.24 -24.93
N LYS A 394 -25.61 9.98 -23.91
CA LYS A 394 -26.83 10.79 -23.91
C LYS A 394 -26.58 12.20 -24.44
N TYR A 395 -25.38 12.76 -24.20
CA TYR A 395 -24.95 14.08 -24.65
C TYR A 395 -23.59 13.95 -25.35
N SER A 396 -23.64 14.00 -26.69
CA SER A 396 -22.48 13.70 -27.55
C SER A 396 -21.40 14.77 -27.56
N ASP A 397 -21.56 15.86 -26.80
CA ASP A 397 -20.64 16.98 -26.64
C ASP A 397 -20.27 17.21 -25.16
N ALA A 398 -20.45 16.18 -24.30
CA ALA A 398 -20.11 16.23 -22.89
C ALA A 398 -18.60 16.12 -22.63
N LEU A 399 -18.14 16.77 -21.56
CA LEU A 399 -16.76 16.68 -21.05
C LEU A 399 -16.74 16.07 -19.66
N ILE A 400 -16.03 14.96 -19.52
CA ILE A 400 -15.59 14.40 -18.25
C ILE A 400 -14.18 14.93 -17.97
N SER A 401 -13.94 15.40 -16.75
CA SER A 401 -12.63 15.87 -16.32
C SER A 401 -12.28 15.29 -14.96
N MET A 402 -11.09 14.72 -14.84
CA MET A 402 -10.51 14.26 -13.59
C MET A 402 -9.13 14.89 -13.40
N THR A 403 -8.72 15.16 -12.16
CA THR A 403 -7.39 15.74 -11.87
C THR A 403 -6.88 15.28 -10.51
N ASN A 404 -5.57 15.01 -10.40
CA ASN A 404 -4.93 14.40 -9.24
C ASN A 404 -5.56 13.04 -8.86
N ALA A 405 -6.08 12.33 -9.85
CA ALA A 405 -6.69 11.01 -9.68
C ALA A 405 -5.62 9.91 -9.55
N SER A 406 -6.06 8.72 -9.18
CA SER A 406 -5.25 7.50 -9.14
C SER A 406 -5.95 6.41 -9.95
N VAL A 407 -6.16 6.72 -11.23
CA VAL A 407 -6.81 5.83 -12.22
C VAL A 407 -5.79 5.42 -13.29
N THR A 408 -5.68 4.12 -13.49
CA THR A 408 -4.91 3.45 -14.55
C THR A 408 -5.69 2.32 -15.21
N ASP A 409 -6.98 2.15 -14.89
CA ASP A 409 -7.89 1.24 -15.59
C ASP A 409 -9.13 2.01 -16.06
N PHE A 410 -9.13 2.33 -17.35
CA PHE A 410 -10.22 3.02 -18.04
C PHE A 410 -11.17 2.05 -18.76
N SER A 411 -11.00 0.73 -18.59
CA SER A 411 -11.95 -0.28 -19.10
C SER A 411 -13.39 -0.17 -18.56
N PRO A 412 -13.68 0.45 -17.38
CA PRO A 412 -15.06 0.77 -16.96
C PRO A 412 -15.82 1.75 -17.86
N LEU A 413 -15.22 2.24 -18.95
CA LEU A 413 -15.86 3.02 -20.01
C LEU A 413 -16.09 2.22 -21.31
N ASP A 414 -15.96 0.90 -21.31
CA ASP A 414 -16.15 0.01 -22.47
C ASP A 414 -17.38 0.36 -23.34
N SER A 415 -18.47 0.68 -22.65
CA SER A 415 -19.82 1.01 -23.11
C SER A 415 -20.00 2.45 -23.63
N VAL A 416 -18.93 3.26 -23.66
CA VAL A 416 -18.93 4.56 -24.36
C VAL A 416 -19.14 4.35 -25.86
N SER A 417 -20.09 5.10 -26.41
CA SER A 417 -20.48 5.08 -27.81
C SER A 417 -19.37 5.65 -28.69
N ARG A 418 -18.91 4.85 -29.63
CA ARG A 418 -17.81 5.20 -30.53
C ARG A 418 -18.20 6.21 -31.61
N THR A 419 -19.44 6.70 -31.60
CA THR A 419 -19.91 7.85 -32.39
C THR A 419 -20.17 9.11 -31.55
N SER A 420 -19.95 9.07 -30.23
CA SER A 420 -20.00 10.27 -29.39
C SER A 420 -18.77 11.14 -29.63
N GLU A 421 -18.95 12.46 -29.73
CA GLU A 421 -17.86 13.45 -29.85
C GLU A 421 -17.42 13.95 -28.46
N ALA A 422 -17.94 13.33 -27.40
CA ALA A 422 -17.62 13.62 -26.02
C ALA A 422 -16.14 13.35 -25.70
N SER A 423 -15.68 13.89 -24.58
CA SER A 423 -14.28 13.82 -24.16
C SER A 423 -14.14 13.35 -22.71
N LEU A 424 -13.08 12.59 -22.41
CA LEU A 424 -12.53 12.44 -21.06
C LEU A 424 -11.10 12.97 -21.01
N PHE A 425 -10.85 13.91 -20.10
CA PHE A 425 -9.50 14.37 -19.76
C PHE A 425 -9.19 13.98 -18.31
N ASP A 426 -8.25 13.05 -18.11
CA ASP A 426 -7.62 12.78 -16.82
C ASP A 426 -6.19 13.34 -16.85
N VAL A 427 -5.85 14.19 -15.90
CA VAL A 427 -4.64 15.00 -15.96
C VAL A 427 -3.99 15.11 -14.59
N GLN A 428 -2.65 15.13 -14.56
CA GLN A 428 -1.88 15.13 -13.30
C GLN A 428 -2.22 13.93 -12.40
N SER A 429 -2.57 12.77 -12.98
CA SER A 429 -2.84 11.55 -12.19
C SER A 429 -1.58 11.10 -11.43
N GLU A 430 -1.74 10.74 -10.15
CA GLU A 430 -0.68 10.32 -9.23
C GLU A 430 -0.89 8.86 -8.84
N MET A 431 0.10 8.00 -9.12
CA MET A 431 0.08 6.58 -8.79
C MET A 431 1.27 6.21 -7.91
N THR A 432 1.09 5.19 -7.06
CA THR A 432 2.18 4.53 -6.32
C THR A 432 2.21 3.04 -6.64
N ASP A 433 3.41 2.48 -6.77
CA ASP A 433 3.65 1.07 -7.13
C ASP A 433 4.88 0.51 -6.36
N SER A 434 5.01 -0.81 -6.37
CA SER A 434 6.01 -1.62 -5.66
C SER A 434 7.45 -1.13 -5.88
N PRO A 435 8.37 -1.25 -4.91
CA PRO A 435 9.74 -0.76 -5.07
C PRO A 435 10.50 -1.27 -6.30
N VAL A 436 11.55 -0.54 -6.68
CA VAL A 436 12.50 -0.90 -7.74
C VAL A 436 13.92 -0.92 -7.15
N TYR A 437 14.66 -2.01 -7.37
CA TYR A 437 16.08 -2.05 -7.08
C TYR A 437 16.87 -1.19 -8.08
N ALA A 438 17.90 -0.52 -7.61
CA ALA A 438 18.88 0.18 -8.44
C ALA A 438 20.30 -0.20 -8.01
N VAL A 439 21.28 0.11 -8.87
CA VAL A 439 22.71 -0.06 -8.59
C VAL A 439 23.40 1.27 -8.88
N HIS A 440 24.25 1.74 -7.97
CA HIS A 440 24.91 3.03 -8.12
C HIS A 440 25.78 3.09 -9.39
N ASN A 441 25.67 4.22 -10.10
CA ASN A 441 26.34 4.48 -11.38
C ASN A 441 25.97 3.47 -12.50
N GLN A 442 24.77 2.89 -12.45
CA GLN A 442 24.20 2.05 -13.52
C GLN A 442 22.82 2.57 -13.95
N PRO A 443 22.37 2.27 -15.19
CA PRO A 443 20.98 2.49 -15.60
C PRO A 443 19.97 1.76 -14.73
N ILE A 444 18.74 2.28 -14.67
CA ILE A 444 17.59 1.62 -14.04
C ILE A 444 16.67 1.10 -15.13
N THR A 445 16.62 -0.21 -15.30
CA THR A 445 15.63 -0.91 -16.12
C THR A 445 14.46 -1.36 -15.23
N PHE A 446 13.22 -1.10 -15.64
CA PHE A 446 12.03 -1.44 -14.87
C PHE A 446 10.87 -1.81 -15.79
N LYS A 447 9.96 -2.67 -15.33
CA LYS A 447 8.67 -2.89 -16.00
C LYS A 447 7.63 -1.94 -15.38
N PRO A 448 6.92 -1.10 -16.17
CA PRO A 448 5.92 -0.20 -15.64
C PRO A 448 4.69 -0.97 -15.14
N SER A 449 3.89 -0.35 -14.27
CA SER A 449 2.50 -0.81 -14.06
C SER A 449 1.68 -0.58 -15.34
N PRO A 450 0.73 -1.48 -15.68
CA PRO A 450 -0.16 -1.28 -16.82
C PRO A 450 -1.05 -0.05 -16.68
N ASN A 451 -1.35 0.58 -17.81
CA ASN A 451 -2.27 1.71 -17.93
C ASN A 451 -3.35 1.35 -18.95
N ILE A 452 -4.41 0.67 -18.49
CA ILE A 452 -5.39 0.01 -19.35
C ILE A 452 -6.35 1.03 -19.95
N GLY A 453 -6.34 1.13 -21.28
CA GLY A 453 -7.27 1.94 -22.06
C GLY A 453 -8.69 1.37 -22.11
N ILE A 454 -9.61 2.13 -22.68
CA ILE A 454 -11.05 1.78 -22.78
C ILE A 454 -11.30 0.48 -23.55
N ASP A 455 -10.38 0.08 -24.43
CA ASP A 455 -10.45 -1.19 -25.20
C ASP A 455 -9.61 -2.33 -24.59
N GLY A 456 -9.11 -2.16 -23.36
CA GLY A 456 -8.28 -3.15 -22.68
C GLY A 456 -6.81 -3.17 -23.13
N ASP A 457 -6.37 -2.21 -23.94
CA ASP A 457 -4.99 -2.09 -24.41
C ASP A 457 -4.10 -1.35 -23.41
N ASP A 458 -2.86 -1.81 -23.24
CA ASP A 458 -1.92 -1.20 -22.29
C ASP A 458 -1.23 0.03 -22.90
N LEU A 459 -1.58 1.20 -22.37
CA LEU A 459 -1.05 2.51 -22.72
C LEU A 459 0.31 2.79 -22.04
N ALA A 460 0.78 1.95 -21.11
CA ALA A 460 2.04 2.20 -20.40
C ALA A 460 3.27 2.26 -21.33
N ALA A 461 3.16 1.73 -22.55
CA ALA A 461 4.16 1.81 -23.61
C ALA A 461 4.27 3.20 -24.28
N THR A 462 3.48 4.22 -23.88
CA THR A 462 3.59 5.60 -24.39
C THR A 462 4.44 6.51 -23.52
N TYR A 463 4.74 6.12 -22.27
CA TYR A 463 5.47 6.97 -21.32
C TYR A 463 6.80 7.44 -21.89
N SER A 464 7.12 8.72 -21.66
CA SER A 464 8.27 9.39 -22.29
C SER A 464 9.21 10.06 -21.30
N TYR A 465 8.86 10.18 -20.02
CA TYR A 465 9.61 10.99 -19.06
C TYR A 465 9.79 10.36 -17.68
N SER A 466 10.94 10.67 -17.04
CA SER A 466 11.21 10.50 -15.62
C SER A 466 11.88 11.75 -15.02
N PRO A 467 11.34 12.36 -13.96
CA PRO A 467 12.04 13.39 -13.19
C PRO A 467 13.08 12.82 -12.21
N SER A 468 13.27 11.49 -12.19
CA SER A 468 14.33 10.82 -11.41
C SER A 468 15.65 10.70 -12.18
N ALA A 469 15.74 11.27 -13.39
CA ALA A 469 16.99 11.45 -14.13
C ALA A 469 17.93 12.46 -13.44
N ALA A 470 19.21 12.47 -13.82
CA ALA A 470 20.14 13.54 -13.45
C ALA A 470 19.66 14.90 -14.00
N SER A 471 20.03 15.99 -13.33
CA SER A 471 19.49 17.34 -13.62
C SER A 471 19.74 17.84 -15.04
N ASP A 472 20.85 17.41 -15.67
CA ASP A 472 21.21 17.78 -17.03
C ASP A 472 20.39 17.00 -18.10
N ASP A 473 19.74 15.91 -17.68
CA ASP A 473 18.99 14.95 -18.52
C ASP A 473 17.46 15.03 -18.31
N LEU A 474 16.96 16.11 -17.68
CA LEU A 474 15.54 16.36 -17.42
C LEU A 474 14.78 16.84 -18.67
N VAL A 475 14.74 15.99 -19.70
CA VAL A 475 14.05 16.23 -20.99
C VAL A 475 13.01 15.15 -21.29
N SER A 476 11.97 15.47 -22.08
CA SER A 476 11.08 14.44 -22.66
C SER A 476 11.90 13.51 -23.57
N GLY A 477 11.64 12.20 -23.45
CA GLY A 477 12.42 11.13 -24.08
C GLY A 477 13.56 10.58 -23.24
N ASN A 478 13.70 10.95 -21.96
CA ASN A 478 14.79 10.47 -21.08
C ASN A 478 14.60 9.06 -20.50
N ILE A 479 13.49 8.39 -20.82
CA ILE A 479 13.30 6.94 -20.61
C ILE A 479 13.00 6.24 -21.94
N VAL A 480 13.58 5.06 -22.14
CA VAL A 480 13.51 4.31 -23.42
C VAL A 480 12.75 2.99 -23.23
N TYR A 481 11.67 2.81 -24.00
CA TYR A 481 10.88 1.58 -24.01
C TYR A 481 11.52 0.46 -24.85
N ASN A 482 11.56 -0.76 -24.31
CA ASN A 482 11.92 -1.99 -25.02
C ASN A 482 10.67 -2.81 -25.35
N PRO A 483 10.22 -2.86 -26.61
CA PRO A 483 9.03 -3.62 -27.01
C PRO A 483 9.23 -5.15 -26.99
N THR A 484 10.44 -5.65 -26.67
CA THR A 484 10.75 -7.08 -26.63
C THR A 484 10.30 -7.75 -25.32
N ASP A 485 10.37 -7.02 -24.20
CA ASP A 485 10.04 -7.51 -22.84
C ASP A 485 9.06 -6.59 -22.10
N GLY A 486 8.78 -5.40 -22.63
CA GLY A 486 7.90 -4.39 -22.05
C GLY A 486 8.57 -3.58 -20.93
N THR A 487 9.90 -3.50 -20.89
CA THR A 487 10.63 -2.69 -19.91
C THR A 487 10.92 -1.27 -20.41
N TYR A 488 11.11 -0.35 -19.49
CA TYR A 488 11.74 0.95 -19.70
C TYR A 488 13.15 0.94 -19.13
N THR A 489 14.05 1.72 -19.74
CA THR A 489 15.36 2.03 -19.16
C THR A 489 15.55 3.54 -19.01
N LEU A 490 15.87 3.97 -17.79
CA LEU A 490 16.42 5.29 -17.47
C LEU A 490 17.95 5.16 -17.47
N ALA A 491 18.63 5.84 -18.40
CA ALA A 491 20.07 5.69 -18.61
C ALA A 491 20.91 6.29 -17.46
N ASP A 492 20.63 7.55 -17.12
CA ASP A 492 21.42 8.36 -16.19
C ASP A 492 20.54 8.83 -15.01
N PRO A 493 20.27 7.95 -14.04
CA PRO A 493 19.44 8.26 -12.88
C PRO A 493 20.18 9.17 -11.88
N ASN A 494 19.42 10.06 -11.23
CA ASN A 494 19.90 10.83 -10.08
C ASN A 494 20.25 9.88 -8.93
N GLN A 495 21.54 9.76 -8.63
CA GLN A 495 22.10 8.88 -7.62
C GLN A 495 21.66 9.18 -6.17
N SER A 496 20.94 10.28 -5.95
CA SER A 496 20.33 10.65 -4.65
C SER A 496 18.81 10.48 -4.59
N ALA A 497 18.17 10.02 -5.68
CA ALA A 497 16.73 9.86 -5.73
C ALA A 497 16.25 8.69 -4.85
N THR A 498 15.36 8.98 -3.90
CA THR A 498 14.69 7.95 -3.07
C THR A 498 13.52 7.27 -3.79
N GLU A 499 13.11 7.80 -4.95
CA GLU A 499 11.96 7.35 -5.72
C GLU A 499 12.25 7.40 -7.23
N LEU A 500 11.78 6.38 -7.94
CA LEU A 500 11.65 6.38 -9.39
C LEU A 500 10.25 6.88 -9.73
N LYS A 501 10.17 8.09 -10.28
CA LYS A 501 8.93 8.62 -10.88
C LYS A 501 9.02 8.50 -12.39
N TYR A 502 7.95 8.07 -13.06
CA TYR A 502 7.91 7.93 -14.51
C TYR A 502 6.48 8.11 -15.05
N GLY A 503 6.37 8.54 -16.31
CA GLY A 503 5.08 8.70 -16.97
C GLY A 503 5.10 9.79 -18.04
N ASP A 504 4.07 10.63 -17.99
CA ASP A 504 3.75 11.67 -18.98
C ASP A 504 3.72 13.06 -18.30
N ILE A 505 4.34 14.08 -18.91
CA ILE A 505 4.47 15.45 -18.34
C ILE A 505 3.36 16.43 -18.76
N GLY A 506 2.41 15.99 -19.57
CA GLY A 506 1.24 16.75 -19.97
C GLY A 506 1.43 17.64 -21.20
N TYR A 507 0.74 18.78 -21.21
CA TYR A 507 0.61 19.65 -22.38
C TYR A 507 1.85 20.54 -22.61
N THR A 508 2.96 19.95 -23.05
CA THR A 508 4.13 20.69 -23.53
C THR A 508 4.00 21.04 -25.02
N ALA A 509 5.10 21.48 -25.65
CA ALA A 509 5.17 21.65 -27.10
C ALA A 509 5.24 20.31 -27.88
N ASN A 510 5.51 19.18 -27.20
CA ASN A 510 5.66 17.86 -27.80
C ASN A 510 4.35 17.06 -27.70
N THR A 511 4.02 16.31 -28.75
CA THR A 511 2.82 15.45 -28.80
C THR A 511 3.07 14.02 -28.29
N GLN A 512 4.17 13.79 -27.56
CA GLN A 512 4.52 12.51 -26.91
C GLN A 512 4.52 12.63 -25.38
N ASP A 513 4.13 13.79 -24.86
CA ASP A 513 4.22 14.11 -23.44
C ASP A 513 2.89 13.87 -22.70
N TYR A 514 1.85 13.43 -23.42
CA TYR A 514 0.56 12.96 -22.89
C TYR A 514 -0.09 11.95 -23.86
N VAL A 515 -0.87 11.00 -23.33
CA VAL A 515 -1.70 10.13 -24.14
C VAL A 515 -2.83 10.94 -24.78
N ARG A 516 -2.94 10.88 -26.10
CA ARG A 516 -4.11 11.34 -26.86
C ARG A 516 -4.61 10.23 -27.77
N LYS A 517 -5.79 9.67 -27.48
CA LYS A 517 -6.38 8.55 -28.22
C LYS A 517 -7.83 8.83 -28.59
N PHE A 518 -8.24 8.30 -29.73
CA PHE A 518 -9.62 8.39 -30.24
C PHE A 518 -10.26 7.00 -30.24
N TYR A 519 -11.34 6.85 -29.48
CA TYR A 519 -12.14 5.63 -29.38
C TYR A 519 -13.34 5.75 -30.32
N GLY A 520 -13.06 5.73 -31.63
CA GLY A 520 -13.98 6.25 -32.65
C GLY A 520 -13.97 7.77 -32.64
N ASN A 521 -15.12 8.42 -32.48
CA ASN A 521 -15.20 9.87 -32.31
C ASN A 521 -14.81 10.35 -30.89
N PHE A 522 -14.89 9.48 -29.88
CA PHE A 522 -14.70 9.85 -28.48
C PHE A 522 -13.22 10.18 -28.19
N GLU A 523 -12.96 11.36 -27.63
CA GLU A 523 -11.60 11.81 -27.32
C GLU A 523 -11.18 11.45 -25.89
N PHE A 524 -10.13 10.66 -25.77
CA PHE A 524 -9.47 10.34 -24.51
C PHE A 524 -8.13 11.08 -24.43
N ARG A 525 -7.92 11.81 -23.34
CA ARG A 525 -6.61 12.39 -22.99
C ARG A 525 -6.25 12.00 -21.57
N TYR A 526 -5.04 11.47 -21.41
CA TYR A 526 -4.48 11.08 -20.12
C TYR A 526 -3.05 11.63 -19.97
N TYR A 527 -2.70 12.14 -18.79
CA TYR A 527 -1.31 12.15 -18.33
C TYR A 527 -1.22 12.05 -16.81
N GLY A 528 -0.18 11.37 -16.34
CA GLY A 528 0.10 11.16 -14.93
C GLY A 528 1.48 10.56 -14.71
N MET A 529 1.88 10.45 -13.45
CA MET A 529 3.15 9.85 -13.03
C MET A 529 2.93 8.73 -12.01
N THR A 530 3.64 7.62 -12.22
CA THR A 530 3.76 6.55 -11.23
C THR A 530 5.05 6.74 -10.43
N THR A 531 4.93 6.69 -9.11
CA THR A 531 6.03 6.77 -8.14
C THR A 531 6.32 5.39 -7.57
N ARG A 532 7.59 4.98 -7.54
CA ARG A 532 8.06 3.71 -6.96
C ARG A 532 9.25 3.97 -6.04
N PRO A 533 9.28 3.46 -4.79
CA PRO A 533 10.45 3.60 -3.92
C PRO A 533 11.70 2.96 -4.54
N LEU A 534 12.86 3.62 -4.44
CA LEU A 534 14.13 3.08 -4.92
C LEU A 534 14.91 2.39 -3.80
N ILE A 535 15.37 1.17 -4.08
CA ILE A 535 16.26 0.39 -3.21
C ILE A 535 17.64 0.34 -3.87
N TRP A 536 18.50 1.29 -3.51
CA TRP A 536 19.87 1.36 -4.02
C TRP A 536 20.76 0.24 -3.45
N GLN A 537 21.70 -0.21 -4.27
CA GLN A 537 22.82 -1.05 -3.90
C GLN A 537 24.11 -0.39 -4.42
N ASP A 538 25.22 -0.55 -3.70
CA ASP A 538 26.55 -0.18 -4.21
C ASP A 538 26.98 -1.06 -5.40
N HIS A 539 26.53 -2.32 -5.41
CA HIS A 539 26.88 -3.36 -6.38
C HIS A 539 25.70 -4.31 -6.61
N PRO A 540 25.55 -4.93 -7.80
CA PRO A 540 24.57 -6.00 -7.99
C PRO A 540 25.02 -7.25 -7.22
N THR A 541 24.08 -7.97 -6.61
CA THR A 541 24.42 -9.07 -5.67
C THR A 541 23.78 -10.41 -6.05
N VAL A 542 24.52 -11.49 -5.77
CA VAL A 542 24.03 -12.88 -5.83
C VAL A 542 24.33 -13.55 -4.49
N THR A 543 23.31 -14.13 -3.85
CA THR A 543 23.48 -14.92 -2.62
C THR A 543 23.19 -16.39 -2.90
N ILE A 544 24.17 -17.25 -2.65
CA ILE A 544 23.96 -18.69 -2.54
C ILE A 544 23.36 -18.98 -1.15
N TYR A 545 22.27 -19.73 -1.13
CA TYR A 545 21.65 -20.32 0.05
C TYR A 545 21.88 -21.83 0.00
N TYR A 546 22.51 -22.38 1.04
CA TYR A 546 22.81 -23.81 1.14
C TYR A 546 21.68 -24.48 1.94
N GLN A 547 21.08 -25.53 1.39
CA GLN A 547 19.88 -26.17 1.93
C GLN A 547 20.01 -27.69 1.99
N ASN A 548 19.33 -28.32 2.94
CA ASN A 548 19.24 -29.77 3.06
C ASN A 548 18.26 -30.36 2.03
N SER A 549 18.20 -31.68 1.88
CA SER A 549 17.30 -32.36 0.93
C SER A 549 15.80 -32.17 1.17
N ALA A 550 15.39 -31.42 2.19
CA ALA A 550 14.01 -30.99 2.46
C ALA A 550 13.79 -29.47 2.23
N GLY A 551 14.77 -28.75 1.69
CA GLY A 551 14.70 -27.31 1.40
C GLY A 551 14.91 -26.41 2.62
N GLN A 552 15.22 -26.95 3.80
CA GLN A 552 15.54 -26.15 4.98
C GLN A 552 16.99 -25.63 4.88
N PRO A 553 17.31 -24.44 5.40
CA PRO A 553 18.69 -23.97 5.44
C PRO A 553 19.63 -24.95 6.14
N MET A 554 20.82 -25.16 5.58
CA MET A 554 21.95 -25.68 6.35
C MET A 554 22.44 -24.56 7.28
N LEU A 555 22.96 -24.90 8.46
CA LEU A 555 23.42 -23.95 9.46
C LEU A 555 24.95 -24.03 9.64
N ASN A 556 25.57 -22.88 9.88
CA ASN A 556 26.96 -22.77 10.33
C ASN A 556 27.08 -23.28 11.79
N ASP A 557 28.32 -23.42 12.28
CA ASP A 557 28.60 -23.82 13.68
C ASP A 557 28.04 -22.84 14.74
N ASP A 558 27.65 -21.62 14.34
CA ASP A 558 27.02 -20.60 15.19
C ASP A 558 25.48 -20.57 15.10
N GLY A 559 24.87 -21.51 14.36
CA GLY A 559 23.43 -21.59 14.13
C GLY A 559 22.89 -20.65 13.05
N SER A 560 23.71 -19.80 12.44
CA SER A 560 23.26 -18.92 11.35
C SER A 560 23.08 -19.70 10.03
N PRO A 561 22.10 -19.32 9.17
CA PRO A 561 21.94 -19.94 7.85
C PRO A 561 23.21 -19.84 6.98
N MET A 562 23.72 -20.98 6.54
CA MET A 562 24.79 -21.08 5.55
C MET A 562 24.37 -20.33 4.29
N THR A 563 25.05 -19.23 4.05
CA THR A 563 24.83 -18.34 2.91
C THR A 563 26.16 -17.76 2.44
N LYS A 564 26.25 -17.41 1.16
CA LYS A 564 27.42 -16.74 0.60
C LYS A 564 27.01 -15.72 -0.45
N THR A 565 27.17 -14.44 -0.12
CA THR A 565 26.87 -13.32 -1.01
C THR A 565 28.11 -12.90 -1.78
N PHE A 566 27.93 -12.65 -3.07
CA PHE A 566 28.93 -12.17 -4.02
C PHE A 566 28.42 -10.86 -4.65
N SER A 567 29.32 -9.88 -4.78
CA SER A 567 29.04 -8.60 -5.44
C SER A 567 29.70 -8.57 -6.82
N GLY A 568 28.95 -8.17 -7.84
CA GLY A 568 29.47 -7.89 -9.18
C GLY A 568 30.03 -6.47 -9.30
N ASN A 569 30.65 -6.14 -10.43
CA ASN A 569 31.03 -4.75 -10.71
C ASN A 569 29.88 -4.03 -11.42
N LEU A 570 29.34 -4.65 -12.47
CA LEU A 570 28.33 -4.08 -13.36
C LEU A 570 27.11 -5.01 -13.53
N ILE A 571 25.96 -4.43 -13.86
CA ILE A 571 24.80 -5.23 -14.28
C ILE A 571 25.12 -5.92 -15.61
N GLY A 572 24.84 -7.22 -15.70
CA GLY A 572 25.17 -8.03 -16.87
C GLY A 572 26.59 -8.61 -16.87
N ASP A 573 27.45 -8.30 -15.89
CA ASP A 573 28.69 -9.05 -15.66
C ASP A 573 28.37 -10.54 -15.48
N SER A 574 29.21 -11.42 -16.03
CA SER A 574 29.02 -12.88 -15.90
C SER A 574 29.72 -13.42 -14.64
N PHE A 575 29.09 -14.40 -13.98
CA PHE A 575 29.65 -15.10 -12.82
C PHE A 575 29.71 -16.62 -13.02
N ASP A 576 30.62 -17.27 -12.31
CA ASP A 576 30.70 -18.72 -12.11
C ASP A 576 31.11 -18.99 -10.67
N PHE A 577 30.21 -19.58 -9.88
CA PHE A 577 30.42 -19.97 -8.49
C PHE A 577 30.47 -21.50 -8.33
N THR A 578 30.78 -22.26 -9.39
CA THR A 578 30.85 -23.74 -9.35
C THR A 578 31.88 -24.23 -8.32
N THR A 579 32.92 -23.45 -8.03
CA THR A 579 33.89 -23.69 -6.96
C THR A 579 33.27 -23.74 -5.56
N ASP A 580 32.18 -23.02 -5.36
CA ASP A 580 31.55 -22.77 -4.08
C ASP A 580 30.44 -23.80 -3.79
N SER A 581 30.21 -24.74 -4.70
CA SER A 581 29.24 -25.82 -4.52
C SER A 581 29.72 -26.96 -3.60
N ALA A 582 30.99 -26.97 -3.20
CA ALA A 582 31.58 -28.04 -2.39
C ALA A 582 31.44 -27.76 -0.89
N ILE A 583 30.73 -28.65 -0.17
CA ILE A 583 30.56 -28.58 1.29
C ILE A 583 30.99 -29.92 1.91
N ASP A 584 31.94 -29.86 2.85
CA ASP A 584 32.53 -31.05 3.46
C ASP A 584 31.51 -31.90 4.21
N GLY A 585 31.51 -33.21 3.93
CA GLY A 585 30.55 -34.16 4.52
C GLY A 585 29.16 -34.18 3.87
N TYR A 586 28.94 -33.44 2.78
CA TYR A 586 27.70 -33.44 2.01
C TYR A 586 27.93 -33.75 0.52
N THR A 587 26.86 -34.08 -0.20
CA THR A 587 26.82 -34.24 -1.66
C THR A 587 25.75 -33.29 -2.21
N LEU A 588 26.12 -32.45 -3.15
CA LEU A 588 25.20 -31.56 -3.87
C LEU A 588 24.19 -32.39 -4.69
N THR A 589 22.92 -32.02 -4.64
CA THR A 589 21.84 -32.59 -5.47
C THR A 589 21.23 -31.58 -6.46
N SER A 590 21.37 -30.27 -6.23
CA SER A 590 21.03 -29.24 -7.25
C SER A 590 21.99 -29.27 -8.45
N PRO A 591 21.54 -28.93 -9.67
CA PRO A 591 22.42 -28.76 -10.82
C PRO A 591 23.41 -27.60 -10.64
N THR A 592 24.71 -27.85 -10.86
CA THR A 592 25.75 -26.80 -10.81
C THR A 592 25.57 -25.71 -11.86
N THR A 593 24.79 -25.95 -12.92
CA THR A 593 24.43 -24.95 -13.94
C THR A 593 23.68 -23.74 -13.36
N MET A 594 23.12 -23.84 -12.15
CA MET A 594 22.51 -22.70 -11.44
C MET A 594 23.56 -21.71 -10.90
N LEU A 595 24.84 -22.10 -10.83
CA LEU A 595 25.95 -21.29 -10.31
C LEU A 595 26.67 -20.49 -11.40
N GLN A 596 26.22 -20.59 -12.65
CA GLN A 596 26.73 -19.85 -13.79
C GLN A 596 25.63 -18.92 -14.32
N GLY A 597 25.95 -17.65 -14.52
CA GLY A 597 24.92 -16.68 -14.87
C GLY A 597 25.46 -15.27 -15.08
N LYS A 598 24.56 -14.29 -14.94
CA LYS A 598 24.86 -12.86 -15.03
C LYS A 598 24.21 -12.11 -13.86
N TYR A 599 24.92 -11.11 -13.36
CA TYR A 599 24.43 -10.20 -12.34
C TYR A 599 23.24 -9.39 -12.86
N THR A 600 22.14 -9.34 -12.11
CA THR A 600 20.97 -8.49 -12.41
C THR A 600 20.88 -7.27 -11.51
N GLN A 601 20.01 -6.32 -11.88
CA GLN A 601 19.73 -5.11 -11.12
C GLN A 601 19.13 -5.39 -9.73
N ALA A 602 18.23 -6.38 -9.64
CA ALA A 602 17.73 -6.88 -8.36
C ALA A 602 18.67 -7.97 -7.78
N PRO A 603 18.80 -8.08 -6.44
CA PRO A 603 19.51 -9.16 -5.79
C PRO A 603 19.01 -10.55 -6.23
N GLN A 604 19.94 -11.47 -6.50
CA GLN A 604 19.62 -12.83 -6.94
C GLN A 604 19.83 -13.84 -5.82
N GLY A 605 18.95 -14.85 -5.74
CA GLY A 605 19.10 -16.00 -4.85
C GLY A 605 19.36 -17.29 -5.64
N ILE A 606 20.42 -18.02 -5.31
CA ILE A 606 20.70 -19.36 -5.83
C ILE A 606 20.52 -20.35 -4.68
N TYR A 607 19.64 -21.34 -4.85
CA TYR A 607 19.33 -22.33 -3.82
C TYR A 607 19.96 -23.68 -4.16
N LEU A 608 20.96 -24.09 -3.37
CA LEU A 608 21.70 -25.34 -3.55
C LEU A 608 21.23 -26.39 -2.53
N GLN A 609 20.66 -27.49 -3.03
CA GLN A 609 20.22 -28.62 -2.21
C GLN A 609 21.36 -29.63 -1.99
N TYR A 610 21.44 -30.18 -0.78
CA TYR A 610 22.46 -31.14 -0.35
C TYR A 610 21.90 -32.32 0.44
N THR A 611 22.52 -33.48 0.25
CA THR A 611 22.31 -34.69 1.06
C THR A 611 23.55 -34.97 1.89
N ARG A 612 23.40 -35.31 3.18
CA ARG A 612 24.53 -35.63 4.06
C ARG A 612 25.17 -36.97 3.67
N ASN A 613 26.50 -37.01 3.62
CA ASN A 613 27.24 -38.24 3.28
C ASN A 613 27.16 -39.25 4.43
N ALA A 614 26.91 -40.52 4.10
CA ALA A 614 26.76 -41.58 5.10
C ALA A 614 28.10 -41.87 5.81
N THR A 615 28.10 -41.79 7.15
CA THR A 615 29.26 -42.15 7.96
C THR A 615 29.43 -43.67 8.00
N THR A 616 30.56 -44.16 7.48
CA THR A 616 30.91 -45.59 7.45
C THR A 616 31.30 -46.11 8.83
N GLY A 617 30.30 -46.47 9.64
CA GLY A 617 30.49 -47.10 10.94
C GLY A 617 31.25 -48.44 10.83
N GLY A 618 32.54 -48.41 11.15
CA GLY A 618 33.41 -49.59 11.12
C GLY A 618 33.06 -50.61 12.20
N GLY A 619 32.28 -51.64 11.83
CA GLY A 619 31.95 -52.75 12.72
C GLY A 619 33.16 -53.64 13.02
N GLY A 620 33.78 -53.45 14.19
CA GLY A 620 34.90 -54.27 14.68
C GLY A 620 34.50 -55.11 15.89
N THR A 621 34.20 -56.39 15.69
CA THR A 621 33.96 -57.36 16.77
C THR A 621 35.29 -57.92 17.30
N THR A 622 35.58 -57.72 18.59
CA THR A 622 36.73 -58.39 19.24
C THR A 622 36.34 -58.92 20.62
N THR A 623 36.58 -60.21 20.85
CA THR A 623 36.37 -60.90 22.13
C THR A 623 37.53 -60.67 23.09
N ILE A 624 37.28 -60.86 24.39
CA ILE A 624 38.21 -60.52 25.49
C ILE A 624 39.24 -61.65 25.75
N PRO A 625 40.54 -61.33 25.82
CA PRO A 625 41.55 -62.05 26.61
C PRO A 625 41.89 -61.30 27.92
N PRO A 626 42.51 -61.96 28.92
CA PRO A 626 42.66 -61.42 30.29
C PRO A 626 43.81 -60.42 30.50
N ILE A 627 43.80 -59.82 31.70
CA ILE A 627 44.63 -58.71 32.18
C ILE A 627 46.07 -59.15 32.51
N GLU A 628 47.05 -58.30 32.19
CA GLU A 628 48.26 -58.12 33.01
C GLU A 628 48.71 -56.64 33.00
N THR A 629 49.48 -56.22 34.02
CA THR A 629 49.53 -54.81 34.49
C THR A 629 50.81 -54.06 34.10
N PRO A 630 50.72 -52.80 33.65
CA PRO A 630 51.81 -51.81 33.75
C PRO A 630 51.68 -50.89 34.97
N GLN A 631 52.80 -50.30 35.41
CA GLN A 631 52.88 -49.54 36.66
C GLN A 631 52.21 -48.16 36.63
N GLN A 632 51.82 -47.76 37.84
CA GLN A 632 51.54 -46.41 38.32
C GLN A 632 52.72 -45.44 38.07
N ASP A 633 52.46 -44.36 37.35
CA ASP A 633 53.12 -43.06 37.53
C ASP A 633 52.12 -42.12 38.23
N GLU A 634 52.57 -41.36 39.22
CA GLU A 634 51.74 -40.45 40.04
C GLU A 634 51.59 -39.06 39.38
N PRO A 635 50.38 -38.62 38.99
CA PRO A 635 50.12 -37.21 38.71
C PRO A 635 49.81 -36.48 40.03
N THR A 636 50.57 -35.42 40.34
CA THR A 636 50.39 -34.61 41.56
C THR A 636 48.96 -34.11 41.71
N ASP A 637 48.34 -34.41 42.85
CA ASP A 637 46.92 -34.21 43.06
C ASP A 637 46.54 -32.76 43.42
N ASN A 638 46.10 -32.00 42.41
CA ASN A 638 45.52 -30.67 42.57
C ASN A 638 43.97 -30.70 42.48
N ARG A 639 43.31 -31.83 42.78
CA ARG A 639 41.83 -31.92 42.75
C ARG A 639 41.22 -31.23 43.96
N ILE A 640 40.27 -30.34 43.70
CA ILE A 640 39.41 -29.72 44.72
C ILE A 640 38.19 -30.63 44.93
N GLU A 641 37.85 -30.92 46.19
CA GLU A 641 36.59 -31.57 46.58
C GLU A 641 35.49 -30.49 46.69
N VAL A 642 34.32 -30.73 46.11
CA VAL A 642 33.26 -29.71 45.95
C VAL A 642 31.88 -30.28 46.26
N GLU A 643 31.07 -29.52 46.99
CA GLU A 643 29.72 -29.91 47.43
C GLU A 643 28.66 -29.57 46.37
N VAL A 644 27.88 -30.57 45.94
CA VAL A 644 26.91 -30.47 44.84
C VAL A 644 25.49 -30.30 45.40
N ASN A 645 24.93 -29.11 45.26
CA ASN A 645 23.60 -28.75 45.76
C ASN A 645 22.55 -28.91 44.66
N TYR A 646 21.81 -30.01 44.66
CA TYR A 646 20.72 -30.22 43.70
C TYR A 646 19.60 -29.20 43.90
N VAL A 647 19.18 -28.54 42.82
CA VAL A 647 18.14 -27.51 42.86
C VAL A 647 16.74 -28.14 42.96
N THR A 648 15.83 -27.47 43.67
CA THR A 648 14.43 -27.88 43.77
C THR A 648 13.68 -27.51 42.48
N PRO A 649 12.74 -28.35 41.97
CA PRO A 649 12.06 -28.11 40.69
C PRO A 649 11.40 -26.73 40.52
N ASP A 650 10.97 -26.11 41.61
CA ASP A 650 10.28 -24.81 41.59
C ASP A 650 11.24 -23.59 41.62
N SER A 651 12.58 -23.79 41.70
CA SER A 651 13.53 -22.68 41.83
C SER A 651 13.82 -21.97 40.50
N PRO A 652 14.29 -20.70 40.51
CA PRO A 652 14.62 -19.97 39.29
C PRO A 652 15.69 -20.68 38.44
N GLU A 653 16.66 -21.33 39.09
CA GLU A 653 17.75 -22.04 38.44
C GLU A 653 17.22 -23.31 37.75
N ALA A 654 16.29 -24.03 38.40
CA ALA A 654 15.62 -25.18 37.80
C ALA A 654 14.79 -24.79 36.55
N GLN A 655 14.14 -23.62 36.58
CA GLN A 655 13.42 -23.06 35.43
C GLN A 655 14.38 -22.66 34.28
N MET A 656 15.63 -22.33 34.58
CA MET A 656 16.71 -22.10 33.60
C MET A 656 17.38 -23.39 33.09
N GLY A 657 16.92 -24.58 33.50
CA GLY A 657 17.49 -25.87 33.08
C GLY A 657 18.68 -26.36 33.91
N VAL A 658 19.00 -25.69 35.02
CA VAL A 658 20.02 -26.13 35.98
C VAL A 658 19.53 -27.32 36.79
N LYS A 659 20.43 -28.26 37.10
CA LYS A 659 20.15 -29.48 37.89
C LYS A 659 20.82 -29.49 39.26
N ALA A 660 21.90 -28.74 39.43
CA ALA A 660 22.56 -28.49 40.71
C ALA A 660 23.43 -27.23 40.63
N THR A 661 23.73 -26.59 41.77
CA THR A 661 24.78 -25.56 41.88
C THR A 661 25.95 -26.06 42.74
N THR A 662 27.12 -25.43 42.59
CA THR A 662 28.31 -25.71 43.42
C THR A 662 29.23 -24.49 43.49
N MET A 663 30.05 -24.38 44.53
CA MET A 663 30.96 -23.25 44.75
C MET A 663 32.42 -23.67 44.62
N ILE A 664 33.12 -23.19 43.59
CA ILE A 664 34.54 -23.46 43.37
C ILE A 664 35.33 -22.15 43.52
N ASN A 665 36.22 -22.08 44.51
CA ASN A 665 37.08 -20.91 44.79
C ASN A 665 36.34 -19.57 44.95
N GLY A 666 35.05 -19.60 45.35
CA GLY A 666 34.21 -18.41 45.52
C GLY A 666 33.40 -18.00 44.28
N VAL A 667 33.49 -18.75 43.18
CA VAL A 667 32.62 -18.62 42.00
C VAL A 667 31.55 -19.71 42.04
N GLU A 668 30.30 -19.35 41.73
CA GLU A 668 29.20 -20.31 41.61
C GLU A 668 29.20 -20.94 40.20
N PHE A 669 28.93 -22.24 40.15
CA PHE A 669 28.78 -23.01 38.93
C PHE A 669 27.43 -23.74 38.91
N TYR A 670 26.85 -23.87 37.72
CA TYR A 670 25.60 -24.57 37.45
C TYR A 670 25.86 -25.85 36.66
N MET A 671 25.22 -26.94 37.06
CA MET A 671 25.23 -28.23 36.35
C MET A 671 24.06 -28.29 35.37
N THR A 672 24.35 -28.42 34.08
CA THR A 672 23.35 -28.32 33.01
C THR A 672 22.71 -29.66 32.65
N GLY A 673 21.83 -29.66 31.63
CA GLY A 673 21.13 -30.82 31.09
C GLY A 673 21.99 -32.07 30.89
N TYR A 674 23.23 -31.91 30.42
CA TYR A 674 24.14 -33.00 30.06
C TYR A 674 25.11 -33.45 31.18
N GLY A 675 25.14 -32.72 32.31
CA GLY A 675 26.02 -33.00 33.46
C GLY A 675 27.32 -32.17 33.50
N ASP A 676 27.51 -31.28 32.54
CA ASP A 676 28.64 -30.33 32.51
C ASP A 676 28.39 -29.12 33.43
N TRP A 677 29.49 -28.59 33.98
CA TRP A 677 29.49 -27.45 34.91
C TRP A 677 29.99 -26.17 34.23
N ILE A 678 29.18 -25.12 34.28
CA ILE A 678 29.46 -23.78 33.72
C ILE A 678 29.36 -22.73 34.82
N ALA A 679 30.12 -21.64 34.75
CA ALA A 679 30.04 -20.57 35.75
C ALA A 679 28.68 -19.86 35.66
N ALA A 680 28.06 -19.55 36.80
CA ALA A 680 26.70 -19.03 36.87
C ALA A 680 26.53 -17.67 36.18
N ASP A 681 27.58 -16.85 36.18
CA ASP A 681 27.65 -15.54 35.51
C ASP A 681 27.86 -15.63 33.98
N THR A 682 28.06 -16.83 33.44
CA THR A 682 28.14 -17.11 32.00
C THR A 682 27.01 -18.01 31.48
N TYR A 683 26.05 -18.39 32.33
CA TYR A 683 24.94 -19.27 31.96
C TYR A 683 23.63 -18.51 31.69
N ASN A 684 23.35 -18.29 30.41
CA ASN A 684 21.99 -18.00 29.96
C ASN A 684 21.25 -19.33 29.74
N GLY A 685 20.16 -19.53 30.49
CA GLY A 685 19.39 -20.76 30.41
C GLY A 685 18.59 -20.81 29.11
N VAL A 686 18.79 -21.83 28.29
CA VAL A 686 17.91 -22.08 27.14
C VAL A 686 16.61 -22.63 27.69
N LYS A 687 15.55 -21.82 27.63
CA LYS A 687 14.20 -22.20 28.05
C LYS A 687 13.55 -23.05 26.98
N GLU A 688 13.64 -22.61 25.72
CA GLU A 688 13.12 -23.32 24.55
C GLU A 688 14.13 -23.24 23.40
N ASP A 689 14.49 -24.41 22.86
CA ASP A 689 15.41 -24.58 21.73
C ASP A 689 14.59 -24.57 20.43
N SER A 690 14.19 -23.36 20.02
CA SER A 690 13.24 -23.11 18.92
C SER A 690 13.73 -21.97 18.03
N GLU A 691 13.75 -22.20 16.71
CA GLU A 691 13.99 -21.14 15.72
C GLU A 691 12.68 -20.61 15.14
N GLY A 692 12.65 -19.32 14.79
CA GLY A 692 11.44 -18.70 14.24
C GLY A 692 11.63 -17.25 13.80
N ILE A 693 10.51 -16.59 13.49
CA ILE A 693 10.44 -15.14 13.26
C ILE A 693 9.62 -14.52 14.40
N VAL A 694 10.09 -13.38 14.88
CA VAL A 694 9.40 -12.54 15.88
C VAL A 694 9.29 -11.11 15.37
N ARG A 695 8.15 -10.46 15.58
CA ARG A 695 7.87 -9.08 15.15
C ARG A 695 7.71 -8.15 16.35
N THR A 696 8.31 -6.97 16.32
CA THR A 696 8.29 -6.03 17.45
C THR A 696 6.91 -5.38 17.66
N THR A 697 6.40 -5.37 18.90
CA THR A 697 5.03 -4.88 19.21
C THR A 697 4.96 -3.43 19.71
N SER A 698 6.08 -2.70 19.68
CA SER A 698 6.18 -1.32 20.17
C SER A 698 7.23 -0.50 19.41
N THR A 699 7.15 0.83 19.47
CA THR A 699 7.94 1.76 18.62
C THR A 699 9.38 2.02 19.06
N ASN A 700 9.79 1.55 20.25
CA ASN A 700 11.12 1.79 20.81
C ASN A 700 11.62 0.57 21.61
N VAL A 701 11.70 -0.62 21.01
CA VAL A 701 12.12 -1.82 21.74
C VAL A 701 13.64 -1.84 21.91
N THR A 702 14.10 -1.80 23.15
CA THR A 702 15.52 -1.93 23.51
C THR A 702 15.95 -3.40 23.49
N LEU A 703 17.07 -3.70 22.84
CA LEU A 703 17.73 -5.01 22.92
C LEU A 703 18.70 -5.08 24.11
N TYR A 704 19.00 -6.30 24.56
CA TYR A 704 19.87 -6.56 25.69
C TYR A 704 21.06 -7.45 25.28
N ASP A 705 22.18 -7.34 26.00
CA ASP A 705 23.34 -8.24 25.87
C ASP A 705 23.16 -9.53 26.70
N SER A 706 24.09 -10.47 26.55
CA SER A 706 24.14 -11.74 27.30
C SER A 706 24.22 -11.58 28.83
N LYS A 707 24.44 -10.37 29.36
CA LYS A 707 24.49 -10.05 30.80
C LYS A 707 23.26 -9.24 31.24
N GLY A 708 22.27 -9.08 30.36
CA GLY A 708 21.05 -8.30 30.60
C GLY A 708 21.30 -6.79 30.68
N GLN A 709 22.37 -6.27 30.09
CA GLN A 709 22.61 -4.83 29.93
C GLN A 709 21.95 -4.32 28.64
N PRO A 710 21.36 -3.11 28.62
CA PRO A 710 20.71 -2.58 27.43
C PRO A 710 21.74 -2.15 26.37
N ILE A 711 21.52 -2.56 25.12
CA ILE A 711 22.28 -2.14 23.94
C ILE A 711 21.75 -0.79 23.45
N SER A 712 22.61 0.05 22.88
CA SER A 712 22.28 1.43 22.47
C SER A 712 21.33 1.53 21.26
N ARG A 713 21.08 0.43 20.53
CA ARG A 713 20.18 0.41 19.38
C ARG A 713 18.75 0.05 19.81
N GLN A 714 17.77 0.76 19.25
CA GLN A 714 16.35 0.50 19.45
C GLN A 714 15.70 0.02 18.16
N LEU A 715 14.63 -0.77 18.30
CA LEU A 715 13.88 -1.33 17.20
C LEU A 715 12.52 -0.64 17.06
N SER A 716 12.16 -0.30 15.83
CA SER A 716 10.86 0.25 15.45
C SER A 716 9.72 -0.78 15.60
N LEU A 717 8.47 -0.33 15.51
CA LEU A 717 7.28 -1.18 15.49
C LEU A 717 7.23 -2.08 14.25
N ASP A 718 6.71 -3.30 14.41
CA ASP A 718 6.46 -4.32 13.37
C ASP A 718 7.68 -4.70 12.50
N THR A 719 8.89 -4.56 13.04
CA THR A 719 10.12 -5.08 12.43
C THR A 719 10.26 -6.56 12.72
N ALA A 720 10.57 -7.36 11.69
CA ALA A 720 10.73 -8.81 11.80
C ALA A 720 12.19 -9.20 12.06
N TRP A 721 12.40 -10.07 13.04
CA TRP A 721 13.70 -10.60 13.45
C TRP A 721 13.64 -12.12 13.44
N LYS A 722 14.70 -12.78 12.97
CA LYS A 722 14.85 -14.21 13.22
C LYS A 722 15.31 -14.41 14.66
N TYR A 723 14.89 -15.50 15.29
CA TYR A 723 15.43 -15.93 16.56
C TYR A 723 15.90 -17.39 16.51
N SER A 724 16.92 -17.73 17.29
CA SER A 724 17.53 -19.06 17.37
C SER A 724 17.15 -19.87 18.62
N GLY A 725 16.49 -19.22 19.59
CA GLY A 725 16.02 -19.83 20.83
C GLY A 725 15.35 -18.80 21.74
N ILE A 726 14.61 -19.28 22.73
CA ILE A 726 14.13 -18.47 23.85
C ILE A 726 15.04 -18.75 25.04
N VAL A 727 15.72 -17.71 25.53
CA VAL A 727 16.64 -17.79 26.68
C VAL A 727 16.12 -16.98 27.86
N THR A 728 16.38 -17.47 29.06
CA THR A 728 16.13 -16.75 30.31
C THR A 728 17.42 -16.07 30.76
N ILE A 729 17.42 -14.73 30.84
CA ILE A 729 18.53 -13.89 31.33
C ILE A 729 18.03 -13.12 32.55
N ASN A 730 18.72 -13.23 33.68
CA ASN A 730 18.34 -12.58 34.94
C ASN A 730 16.86 -12.81 35.36
N GLY A 731 16.33 -14.01 35.12
CA GLY A 731 14.95 -14.38 35.45
C GLY A 731 13.87 -13.75 34.56
N LYS A 732 14.22 -13.32 33.34
CA LYS A 732 13.29 -12.85 32.31
C LYS A 732 13.59 -13.53 30.98
N ASP A 733 12.55 -13.75 30.18
CA ASP A 733 12.69 -14.43 28.89
C ASP A 733 12.95 -13.45 27.75
N TYR A 734 13.77 -13.89 26.79
CA TYR A 734 14.17 -13.15 25.61
C TYR A 734 14.27 -14.10 24.40
N TYR A 735 13.87 -13.62 23.22
CA TYR A 735 14.26 -14.25 21.96
C TYR A 735 15.71 -13.89 21.65
N GLN A 736 16.57 -14.88 21.39
CA GLN A 736 17.93 -14.64 20.93
C GLN A 736 17.91 -14.26 19.45
N VAL A 737 18.15 -12.98 19.12
CA VAL A 737 18.07 -12.46 17.74
C VAL A 737 19.46 -12.26 17.09
N ALA A 738 20.52 -12.27 17.89
CA ALA A 738 21.91 -12.50 17.44
C ALA A 738 22.75 -13.07 18.59
N SER A 739 24.04 -13.35 18.33
CA SER A 739 24.95 -14.04 19.26
C SER A 739 25.06 -13.41 20.66
N ASP A 740 24.95 -12.09 20.74
CA ASP A 740 24.98 -11.30 21.99
C ASP A 740 23.86 -10.25 22.02
N GLU A 741 22.73 -10.53 21.36
CA GLU A 741 21.62 -9.57 21.23
C GLU A 741 20.26 -10.24 21.43
N PHE A 742 19.52 -9.77 22.44
CA PHE A 742 18.35 -10.45 23.01
C PHE A 742 17.14 -9.51 23.04
N LEU A 743 16.05 -9.94 22.41
CA LEU A 743 14.77 -9.22 22.31
C LEU A 743 13.85 -9.63 23.47
N PRO A 744 13.36 -8.72 24.32
CA PRO A 744 12.47 -9.08 25.44
C PRO A 744 11.23 -9.84 24.95
N TYR A 745 10.90 -10.97 25.58
CA TYR A 745 9.81 -11.86 25.12
C TYR A 745 8.47 -11.11 25.01
N ASN A 746 8.14 -10.31 26.02
CA ASN A 746 6.92 -9.48 26.08
C ASN A 746 6.93 -8.24 25.14
N SER A 747 7.90 -8.11 24.24
CA SER A 747 7.97 -7.05 23.21
C SER A 747 8.06 -7.61 21.79
N GLY A 748 7.87 -8.92 21.64
CA GLY A 748 7.87 -9.63 20.37
C GLY A 748 6.65 -10.53 20.20
N LEU A 749 6.08 -10.52 19.00
CA LEU A 749 4.98 -11.39 18.56
C LEU A 749 5.55 -12.46 17.61
N GLU A 750 5.43 -13.73 17.98
CA GLU A 750 5.84 -14.86 17.13
C GLU A 750 5.05 -14.90 15.82
N PHE A 751 5.75 -15.07 14.70
CA PHE A 751 5.21 -14.91 13.36
C PHE A 751 5.54 -16.09 12.45
N ASN A 752 4.49 -16.69 11.89
CA ASN A 752 4.55 -17.80 10.96
C ASN A 752 4.45 -17.23 9.54
N SER A 753 5.59 -16.94 8.91
CA SER A 753 5.62 -16.50 7.52
C SER A 753 5.18 -17.62 6.57
N MET A 754 4.45 -17.27 5.52
CA MET A 754 4.02 -18.18 4.46
C MET A 754 5.06 -18.38 3.35
N GLY A 755 6.19 -17.67 3.40
CA GLY A 755 7.28 -17.74 2.41
C GLY A 755 6.97 -17.07 1.06
N ALA A 756 5.75 -17.22 0.57
CA ALA A 756 5.16 -16.44 -0.51
C ALA A 756 4.00 -15.57 0.02
N THR A 757 3.66 -14.51 -0.71
CA THR A 757 2.51 -13.64 -0.41
C THR A 757 1.21 -14.30 -0.86
N VAL A 758 0.36 -14.67 0.10
CA VAL A 758 -0.94 -15.31 -0.12
C VAL A 758 -2.04 -14.24 -0.16
N ASN A 759 -3.10 -14.45 -0.95
CA ASN A 759 -4.30 -13.60 -0.90
C ASN A 759 -5.34 -14.17 0.06
N VAL A 760 -5.89 -13.31 0.90
CA VAL A 760 -6.98 -13.59 1.83
C VAL A 760 -8.20 -12.78 1.43
N THR A 761 -9.30 -13.45 1.05
CA THR A 761 -10.62 -12.81 0.89
C THR A 761 -11.38 -12.86 2.22
N VAL A 762 -12.00 -11.75 2.64
CA VAL A 762 -12.90 -11.71 3.82
C VAL A 762 -14.35 -11.95 3.41
N SER A 763 -15.12 -12.75 4.16
CA SER A 763 -16.52 -13.09 3.87
C SER A 763 -17.56 -12.17 4.51
N GLU A 764 -17.11 -11.18 5.29
CA GLU A 764 -17.94 -10.15 5.93
C GLU A 764 -17.13 -8.86 6.15
N ILE A 765 -17.72 -7.83 6.78
CA ILE A 765 -16.97 -6.61 7.16
C ILE A 765 -16.09 -6.95 8.36
N THR A 766 -14.78 -7.10 8.14
CA THR A 766 -13.86 -7.66 9.14
C THR A 766 -13.13 -6.56 9.91
N PRO A 767 -13.17 -6.54 11.26
CA PRO A 767 -12.40 -5.59 12.07
C PRO A 767 -10.90 -5.86 12.00
N LEU A 768 -10.11 -4.78 12.01
CA LEU A 768 -8.65 -4.82 12.10
C LEU A 768 -8.17 -4.69 13.55
N TYR A 769 -7.07 -5.38 13.86
CA TYR A 769 -6.41 -5.37 15.16
C TYR A 769 -4.95 -4.95 15.04
N ASP A 770 -4.40 -4.36 16.10
CA ASP A 770 -2.97 -4.07 16.21
C ASP A 770 -2.17 -5.33 16.67
N SER A 771 -0.83 -5.26 16.68
CA SER A 771 0.02 -6.40 17.09
C SER A 771 -0.08 -6.74 18.60
N ASN A 772 -0.83 -5.95 19.38
CA ASN A 772 -1.17 -6.22 20.78
C ASN A 772 -2.62 -6.73 20.91
N GLY A 773 -3.34 -6.92 19.80
CA GLY A 773 -4.73 -7.36 19.74
C GLY A 773 -5.76 -6.30 20.14
N GLN A 774 -5.39 -5.02 20.15
CA GLN A 774 -6.32 -3.91 20.33
C GLN A 774 -7.10 -3.67 19.04
N LEU A 775 -8.41 -3.46 19.16
CA LEU A 775 -9.29 -3.15 18.03
C LEU A 775 -8.94 -1.77 17.45
N LEU A 776 -8.61 -1.72 16.16
CA LEU A 776 -8.40 -0.47 15.42
C LEU A 776 -9.74 0.09 14.93
N ASN A 777 -9.86 1.42 14.83
CA ASN A 777 -11.05 2.08 14.30
C ASN A 777 -11.09 2.06 12.76
N ARG A 778 -10.98 0.86 12.17
CA ARG A 778 -10.96 0.57 10.73
C ARG A 778 -11.33 -0.90 10.47
N THR A 779 -11.93 -1.16 9.31
CA THR A 779 -12.46 -2.47 8.92
C THR A 779 -12.17 -2.76 7.45
N LEU A 780 -11.94 -4.02 7.10
CA LEU A 780 -11.88 -4.46 5.70
C LEU A 780 -13.31 -4.64 5.14
N PRO A 781 -13.61 -4.17 3.91
CA PRO A 781 -14.93 -4.35 3.31
C PRO A 781 -15.28 -5.83 3.06
N ASN A 782 -16.56 -6.19 3.11
CA ASN A 782 -17.03 -7.53 2.74
C ASN A 782 -16.60 -7.90 1.30
N SER A 783 -16.16 -9.15 1.10
CA SER A 783 -15.68 -9.71 -0.17
C SER A 783 -14.41 -9.04 -0.74
N SER A 784 -13.76 -8.15 0.00
CA SER A 784 -12.46 -7.60 -0.37
C SER A 784 -11.35 -8.63 -0.18
N THR A 785 -10.25 -8.49 -0.93
CA THR A 785 -9.12 -9.43 -0.93
C THR A 785 -7.82 -8.69 -0.64
N TRP A 786 -7.02 -9.24 0.25
CA TRP A 786 -5.85 -8.61 0.85
C TRP A 786 -4.64 -9.54 0.80
N VAL A 787 -3.46 -8.98 0.58
CA VAL A 787 -2.21 -9.73 0.60
C VAL A 787 -1.77 -9.96 2.05
N THR A 788 -1.34 -11.18 2.36
CA THR A 788 -0.71 -11.53 3.64
C THR A 788 0.64 -12.23 3.43
N ASP A 789 1.62 -11.91 4.27
CA ASP A 789 2.95 -12.55 4.30
C ASP A 789 3.08 -13.63 5.40
N GLY A 790 2.04 -13.83 6.21
CA GLY A 790 2.01 -14.78 7.30
C GLY A 790 0.98 -14.47 8.39
N TYR A 791 1.01 -15.28 9.45
CA TYR A 791 0.07 -15.19 10.57
C TYR A 791 0.74 -15.22 11.94
N ALA A 792 0.05 -14.72 12.94
CA ALA A 792 0.44 -14.79 14.34
C ALA A 792 -0.72 -15.27 15.22
N MET A 793 -0.43 -15.64 16.47
CA MET A 793 -1.42 -15.99 17.48
C MET A 793 -1.62 -14.81 18.44
N ILE A 794 -2.60 -13.95 18.15
CA ILE A 794 -2.86 -12.73 18.91
C ILE A 794 -4.02 -12.98 19.88
N ASN A 795 -3.78 -12.81 21.19
CA ASN A 795 -4.73 -13.14 22.26
C ASN A 795 -5.31 -14.57 22.19
N GLY A 796 -4.55 -15.51 21.61
CA GLY A 796 -4.96 -16.91 21.42
C GLY A 796 -5.74 -17.19 20.12
N GLU A 797 -5.99 -16.19 19.28
CA GLU A 797 -6.63 -16.35 17.97
C GLU A 797 -5.61 -16.26 16.82
N LYS A 798 -5.77 -17.10 15.79
CA LYS A 798 -4.98 -17.01 14.56
C LYS A 798 -5.39 -15.76 13.78
N MET A 799 -4.44 -14.86 13.53
CA MET A 799 -4.66 -13.64 12.73
C MET A 799 -3.67 -13.51 11.58
N TYR A 800 -4.15 -13.15 10.39
CA TYR A 800 -3.34 -12.85 9.20
C TYR A 800 -2.90 -11.38 9.22
N ARG A 801 -1.63 -11.11 8.90
CA ARG A 801 -1.10 -9.75 8.76
C ARG A 801 -1.48 -9.20 7.39
N VAL A 802 -2.08 -8.01 7.32
CA VAL A 802 -2.52 -7.40 6.05
C VAL A 802 -1.87 -6.05 5.77
N ALA A 803 -1.36 -5.37 6.79
CA ALA A 803 -0.48 -4.22 6.66
C ALA A 803 0.45 -4.11 7.89
N THR A 804 1.30 -3.08 7.92
CA THR A 804 2.21 -2.81 9.04
C THR A 804 1.42 -2.59 10.33
N ASN A 805 1.62 -3.46 11.32
CA ASN A 805 0.86 -3.47 12.58
C ASN A 805 -0.66 -3.64 12.40
N GLU A 806 -1.12 -4.29 11.32
CA GLU A 806 -2.55 -4.54 11.07
C GLU A 806 -2.85 -6.01 10.77
N TRP A 807 -3.82 -6.54 11.52
CA TRP A 807 -4.15 -7.97 11.57
C TRP A 807 -5.65 -8.21 11.48
N ILE A 808 -6.06 -9.28 10.79
CA ILE A 808 -7.45 -9.78 10.75
C ILE A 808 -7.54 -11.21 11.27
N LYS A 809 -8.68 -11.56 11.87
CA LYS A 809 -8.96 -12.95 12.27
C LYS A 809 -8.99 -13.87 11.05
N ALA A 810 -8.41 -15.06 11.18
CA ALA A 810 -8.49 -16.11 10.15
C ALA A 810 -9.86 -16.84 10.14
N ALA A 811 -10.74 -16.54 11.08
CA ALA A 811 -12.15 -16.95 11.03
C ALA A 811 -12.92 -15.92 10.19
N GLY A 812 -13.61 -16.38 9.14
CA GLY A 812 -14.27 -15.50 8.16
C GLY A 812 -13.39 -15.11 6.96
N THR A 813 -12.30 -15.86 6.71
CA THR A 813 -11.40 -15.64 5.57
C THR A 813 -11.26 -16.88 4.68
N THR A 814 -10.90 -16.68 3.41
CA THR A 814 -10.48 -17.74 2.48
C THR A 814 -9.13 -17.39 1.86
N ASP A 815 -8.11 -18.21 2.13
CA ASP A 815 -6.72 -18.06 1.69
C ASP A 815 -6.42 -18.82 0.38
N PHE A 816 -5.83 -18.10 -0.58
CA PHE A 816 -5.49 -18.62 -1.90
C PHE A 816 -4.24 -17.98 -2.52
N GLU A 817 -3.51 -18.76 -3.31
CA GLU A 817 -2.41 -18.33 -4.16
C GLU A 817 -2.92 -18.22 -5.62
N PRO A 818 -2.81 -17.05 -6.29
CA PRO A 818 -3.25 -16.91 -7.68
C PRO A 818 -2.25 -17.60 -8.61
N VAL A 819 -2.73 -18.50 -9.47
CA VAL A 819 -1.91 -19.20 -10.48
C VAL A 819 -2.55 -19.12 -11.86
N SER A 820 -1.75 -19.34 -12.90
CA SER A 820 -2.24 -19.45 -14.28
C SER A 820 -1.61 -20.69 -14.91
N GLN A 821 -2.26 -21.83 -14.73
CA GLN A 821 -1.78 -23.13 -15.21
C GLN A 821 -2.92 -23.98 -15.77
N THR A 822 -2.57 -25.06 -16.45
CA THR A 822 -3.51 -26.12 -16.85
C THR A 822 -3.24 -27.35 -16.00
N PHE A 823 -4.31 -27.93 -15.46
CA PHE A 823 -4.30 -29.21 -14.75
C PHE A 823 -4.88 -30.30 -15.68
N HIS A 824 -4.14 -31.40 -15.84
CA HIS A 824 -4.53 -32.54 -16.66
C HIS A 824 -5.03 -33.69 -15.78
N THR A 825 -6.07 -34.40 -16.22
CA THR A 825 -6.67 -35.52 -15.46
C THR A 825 -6.32 -36.89 -16.06
N ASP A 826 -5.27 -37.55 -15.55
CA ASP A 826 -4.91 -38.91 -15.98
C ASP A 826 -6.02 -39.95 -15.68
N GLU A 827 -6.80 -39.73 -14.61
CA GLU A 827 -7.97 -40.54 -14.24
C GLU A 827 -9.17 -39.64 -13.85
N ALA A 828 -10.35 -40.25 -13.71
CA ALA A 828 -11.58 -39.55 -13.34
C ALA A 828 -11.48 -38.93 -11.93
N THR A 829 -11.26 -37.62 -11.88
CA THR A 829 -10.79 -36.91 -10.67
C THR A 829 -11.95 -36.29 -9.90
N TYR A 830 -12.05 -36.60 -8.60
CA TYR A 830 -13.10 -36.06 -7.73
C TYR A 830 -12.96 -34.55 -7.50
N LEU A 831 -14.09 -33.86 -7.50
CA LEU A 831 -14.19 -32.45 -7.10
C LEU A 831 -14.64 -32.31 -5.65
N TYR A 832 -14.28 -31.18 -5.06
CA TYR A 832 -14.66 -30.74 -3.72
C TYR A 832 -15.27 -29.33 -3.80
N ASP A 833 -16.13 -28.98 -2.84
CA ASP A 833 -16.61 -27.61 -2.63
C ASP A 833 -15.60 -26.78 -1.80
N GLN A 834 -15.83 -25.48 -1.65
CA GLN A 834 -14.96 -24.54 -0.91
C GLN A 834 -14.75 -24.89 0.57
N ASN A 835 -15.53 -25.83 1.12
CA ASN A 835 -15.41 -26.34 2.50
C ASN A 835 -14.75 -27.73 2.53
N GLY A 836 -14.11 -28.15 1.43
CA GLY A 836 -13.39 -29.44 1.35
C GLY A 836 -14.30 -30.66 1.27
N LYS A 837 -15.62 -30.47 1.10
CA LYS A 837 -16.59 -31.57 1.01
C LYS A 837 -16.70 -32.05 -0.44
N MET A 838 -16.55 -33.37 -0.64
CA MET A 838 -16.57 -33.98 -1.97
C MET A 838 -17.94 -33.79 -2.66
N LEU A 839 -17.90 -33.38 -3.93
CA LEU A 839 -19.06 -33.21 -4.80
C LEU A 839 -19.47 -34.52 -5.48
N THR A 840 -20.71 -34.57 -5.97
CA THR A 840 -21.22 -35.69 -6.79
C THR A 840 -20.79 -35.61 -8.26
N ARG A 841 -20.01 -34.59 -8.63
CA ARG A 841 -19.43 -34.36 -9.97
C ARG A 841 -17.94 -34.64 -9.89
N SER A 842 -17.41 -35.28 -10.93
CA SER A 842 -15.98 -35.49 -11.13
C SER A 842 -15.57 -34.96 -12.50
N LEU A 843 -14.29 -34.64 -12.66
CA LEU A 843 -13.70 -34.40 -13.97
C LEU A 843 -13.54 -35.75 -14.70
N PRO A 844 -13.73 -35.80 -16.03
CA PRO A 844 -13.40 -36.99 -16.82
C PRO A 844 -11.88 -37.30 -16.79
N ALA A 845 -11.48 -38.49 -17.18
CA ALA A 845 -10.09 -38.78 -17.55
C ALA A 845 -9.75 -38.18 -18.93
N ASP A 846 -8.45 -37.99 -19.20
CA ASP A 846 -7.88 -37.41 -20.42
C ASP A 846 -8.40 -35.98 -20.73
N THR A 847 -8.54 -35.11 -19.72
CA THR A 847 -9.04 -33.72 -19.92
C THR A 847 -8.21 -32.62 -19.27
N ASP A 848 -8.10 -31.49 -19.98
CA ASP A 848 -7.40 -30.28 -19.54
C ASP A 848 -8.34 -29.25 -18.92
N TRP A 849 -8.00 -28.79 -17.72
CA TRP A 849 -8.76 -27.78 -16.97
C TRP A 849 -7.88 -26.59 -16.60
N LYS A 850 -8.39 -25.37 -16.83
CA LYS A 850 -7.68 -24.15 -16.41
C LYS A 850 -7.79 -23.98 -14.91
N VAL A 851 -6.65 -23.67 -14.27
CA VAL A 851 -6.56 -23.36 -12.85
C VAL A 851 -6.25 -21.88 -12.70
N ASP A 852 -7.08 -21.16 -11.94
CA ASP A 852 -6.92 -19.71 -11.68
C ASP A 852 -6.41 -19.38 -10.27
N ARG A 853 -6.36 -20.39 -9.37
CA ARG A 853 -5.76 -20.31 -8.04
C ARG A 853 -5.55 -21.69 -7.41
N ILE A 854 -4.57 -21.77 -6.51
CA ILE A 854 -4.48 -22.79 -5.47
C ILE A 854 -5.22 -22.23 -4.24
N VAL A 855 -6.14 -22.99 -3.65
CA VAL A 855 -6.80 -22.65 -2.38
C VAL A 855 -6.35 -23.63 -1.30
N TYR A 856 -6.13 -23.13 -0.09
CA TYR A 856 -5.73 -23.96 1.04
C TYR A 856 -6.95 -24.28 1.91
N ILE A 857 -7.47 -25.50 1.81
CA ILE A 857 -8.61 -25.96 2.60
C ILE A 857 -8.11 -26.96 3.64
N ASP A 858 -8.36 -26.67 4.93
CA ASP A 858 -7.79 -27.39 6.08
C ASP A 858 -6.26 -27.59 6.00
N GLY A 859 -5.56 -26.59 5.44
CA GLY A 859 -4.10 -26.59 5.24
C GLY A 859 -3.60 -27.39 4.04
N GLN A 860 -4.47 -28.13 3.33
CA GLN A 860 -4.11 -28.84 2.10
C GLN A 860 -4.39 -27.99 0.85
N ALA A 861 -3.51 -28.06 -0.14
CA ALA A 861 -3.65 -27.35 -1.40
C ALA A 861 -4.69 -27.99 -2.34
N TYR A 862 -5.50 -27.17 -2.99
CA TYR A 862 -6.46 -27.56 -4.03
C TYR A 862 -6.40 -26.60 -5.22
N TYR A 863 -6.34 -27.13 -6.45
CA TYR A 863 -6.51 -26.35 -7.67
C TYR A 863 -8.00 -26.01 -7.88
N ARG A 864 -8.34 -24.72 -8.01
CA ARG A 864 -9.69 -24.31 -8.42
C ARG A 864 -9.85 -24.46 -9.94
N VAL A 865 -10.85 -25.21 -10.38
CA VAL A 865 -11.13 -25.46 -11.81
C VAL A 865 -12.44 -24.83 -12.28
N ALA A 866 -13.37 -24.52 -11.35
CA ALA A 866 -14.53 -23.67 -11.59
C ALA A 866 -15.01 -23.01 -10.27
N THR A 867 -16.05 -22.19 -10.34
CA THR A 867 -16.69 -21.60 -9.15
C THR A 867 -17.24 -22.70 -8.23
N ASP A 868 -16.79 -22.71 -6.98
CA ASP A 868 -17.10 -23.74 -5.97
C ASP A 868 -16.71 -25.18 -6.38
N GLU A 869 -15.74 -25.34 -7.28
CA GLU A 869 -15.22 -26.64 -7.70
C GLU A 869 -13.69 -26.70 -7.67
N TYR A 870 -13.18 -27.60 -6.82
CA TYR A 870 -11.77 -27.73 -6.47
C TYR A 870 -11.27 -29.15 -6.66
N VAL A 871 -10.07 -29.31 -7.20
CA VAL A 871 -9.34 -30.59 -7.27
C VAL A 871 -8.23 -30.59 -6.23
N LYS A 872 -8.10 -31.66 -5.45
CA LYS A 872 -7.01 -31.79 -4.48
C LYS A 872 -5.65 -31.96 -5.17
N VAL A 873 -4.65 -31.18 -4.76
CA VAL A 873 -3.25 -31.39 -5.18
C VAL A 873 -2.71 -32.65 -4.47
N VAL A 874 -2.00 -33.50 -5.21
CA VAL A 874 -1.61 -34.87 -4.80
C VAL A 874 -0.12 -34.99 -4.55
#